data_AF-A0A8D5AI26-F1
#
_entry.id   AF-A0A8D5AI26-F1
#
_cell.length_a   1.000
_cell.length_b   1.000
_cell.length_c   1.000
_cell.angle_alpha   90.00
_cell.angle_beta   90.00
_cell.angle_gamma   90.00
#
_symmetry.space_group_name_H-M   'P 1'
#
loop_
_entity.id
_entity.type
_entity.pdbx_description
1 polymer ?
#
loop_
_entity_poly.entity_id
_entity_poly.type
_entity_poly.pdbx_seq_one_letter_code
_entity_poly.pdbx_strand_id
1 'polypeptide(L)'
;MPEHTGLVALTFAVYLIAVLLIGVVAGRRTASLSDFILGGRSLGPWLTAFSAEAADMSGWLLMGLPGLAYAAGFQSVWLTLGLLIGTYGNWRLVAVPLRRETERLGDALTLPDYFAHRFDDRSRILRTPAAFFILLFLSFYAGSGFVAAGRLLQTLFGWDYPLALALGAGAVVLYSVGGGFLAATWADLLNGSLMFLVLLLTAAAGVYLNGGPGGIRDTLDAFNPALLSPWLQPDGESLGWIGIASLLAWGLGYPGQPQILSRFMAIRRAEEIPLATRVAMTWLVTVLAAAVLVGYTGIGVLRRPLQGVETEEVFIHMAVQLFSPGVAALCLAGILAAVLGSTASKLLVASSAVAQDLYKDWLRPDCRDRELLWVGRCSLVGVSVAAYGVALDPHNTVLALVGHAWAGFGAAFGPPLLLSLYWRGMTRDGALAGMAVGGATVLLWGRWHGGWFDVYELLPGFVFSALAVAVVSRWGAGVRKAWKTLRRIGGRGLLGLSAGLAWQTPHAEEPLVDLSSAIPDVRLDIRYATDNNFAGRRLYPAARCLLRRPVAERLAEVQKELAGMGLALKVFDGYRPWSVQKLLWEVLPDERYVADPAKGSRHNRGAAVDLTLVDAEGRELAMPSAFDEFSEKAHRDFMDLPEEALRNRALLEQVMARHGFTGLPTEWWHFDYEGWERFPISDVPLD
;
A
#
# COMPACT_ATOMS: atom_id res chain seq x y z
N MET A 1 -15.08 18.51 38.31
CA MET A 1 -14.95 17.06 38.15
C MET A 1 -13.88 16.38 39.03
N PRO A 2 -13.31 16.97 40.11
CA PRO A 2 -12.10 16.41 40.77
C PRO A 2 -12.30 15.00 41.36
N GLU A 3 -13.52 14.65 41.75
CA GLU A 3 -13.89 13.32 42.28
C GLU A 3 -13.66 12.17 41.27
N HIS A 4 -13.67 12.45 39.97
CA HIS A 4 -13.38 11.45 38.93
C HIS A 4 -11.89 11.37 38.61
N THR A 5 -11.14 12.47 38.80
CA THR A 5 -9.80 12.68 38.22
C THR A 5 -8.79 11.61 38.64
N GLY A 6 -8.80 11.16 39.90
CA GLY A 6 -7.88 10.12 40.37
C GLY A 6 -8.12 8.74 39.72
N LEU A 7 -9.38 8.36 39.54
CA LEU A 7 -9.74 7.07 38.93
C LEU A 7 -9.58 7.11 37.40
N VAL A 8 -9.90 8.25 36.78
CA VAL A 8 -9.61 8.50 35.35
C VAL A 8 -8.11 8.39 35.07
N ALA A 9 -7.26 9.05 35.86
CA ALA A 9 -5.81 8.97 35.72
C ALA A 9 -5.28 7.55 35.93
N LEU A 10 -5.82 6.80 36.89
CA LEU A 10 -5.47 5.39 37.09
C LEU A 10 -5.87 4.51 35.90
N THR A 11 -7.09 4.64 35.38
CA THR A 11 -7.55 3.90 34.18
C THR A 11 -6.71 4.26 32.96
N PHE A 12 -6.35 5.53 32.78
CA PHE A 12 -5.46 5.98 31.70
C PHE A 12 -4.06 5.35 31.84
N ALA A 13 -3.49 5.34 33.04
CA ALA A 13 -2.19 4.72 33.30
C ALA A 13 -2.21 3.20 33.02
N VAL A 14 -3.26 2.49 33.46
CA VAL A 14 -3.43 1.05 33.19
C VAL A 14 -3.58 0.77 31.70
N TYR A 15 -4.37 1.59 30.98
CA TYR A 15 -4.51 1.47 29.53
C TYR A 15 -3.18 1.70 28.79
N LEU A 16 -2.45 2.77 29.14
CA LEU A 16 -1.13 3.09 28.57
C LEU A 16 -0.13 1.96 28.84
N ILE A 17 -0.11 1.38 30.04
CA ILE A 17 0.75 0.23 30.37
C ILE A 17 0.39 -0.99 29.50
N ALA A 18 -0.91 -1.32 29.35
CA ALA A 18 -1.34 -2.44 28.51
C ALA A 18 -0.91 -2.27 27.04
N VAL A 19 -1.03 -1.05 26.50
CA VAL A 19 -0.63 -0.70 25.13
C VAL A 19 0.90 -0.70 24.94
N LEU A 20 1.65 -0.19 25.92
CA LEU A 20 3.12 -0.28 25.90
C LEU A 20 3.60 -1.73 25.98
N LEU A 21 2.93 -2.60 26.75
CA LEU A 21 3.21 -4.04 26.80
C LEU A 21 2.90 -4.71 25.45
N ILE A 22 1.79 -4.39 24.79
CA ILE A 22 1.50 -4.84 23.42
C ILE A 22 2.64 -4.41 22.47
N GLY A 23 3.07 -3.15 22.54
CA GLY A 23 4.18 -2.62 21.76
C GLY A 23 5.49 -3.39 21.95
N VAL A 24 5.88 -3.65 23.21
CA VAL A 24 7.12 -4.40 23.53
C VAL A 24 7.03 -5.88 23.09
N VAL A 25 5.87 -6.53 23.25
CA VAL A 25 5.70 -7.94 22.85
C VAL A 25 5.65 -8.09 21.31
N ALA A 26 4.96 -7.19 20.61
CA ALA A 26 4.91 -7.20 19.15
C ALA A 26 6.25 -6.78 18.53
N GLY A 27 6.95 -5.79 19.10
CA GLY A 27 8.28 -5.38 18.63
C GLY A 27 9.34 -6.48 18.70
N ARG A 28 9.21 -7.42 19.65
CA ARG A 28 10.06 -8.65 19.71
C ARG A 28 9.78 -9.65 18.57
N ARG A 29 8.73 -9.45 17.77
CA ARG A 29 8.41 -10.26 16.58
C ARG A 29 8.72 -9.54 15.26
N THR A 30 9.18 -8.30 15.30
CA THR A 30 9.58 -7.54 14.11
C THR A 30 11.06 -7.78 13.82
N ALA A 31 11.36 -8.67 12.88
CA ALA A 31 12.74 -9.00 12.49
C ALA A 31 13.16 -8.36 11.16
N SER A 32 12.20 -8.14 10.25
CA SER A 32 12.42 -7.62 8.90
C SER A 32 11.63 -6.34 8.60
N LEU A 33 11.93 -5.71 7.46
CA LEU A 33 11.16 -4.59 6.93
C LEU A 33 9.70 -4.95 6.61
N SER A 34 9.44 -6.17 6.13
CA SER A 34 8.08 -6.65 5.86
C SER A 34 7.27 -6.83 7.16
N ASP A 35 7.91 -7.26 8.24
CA ASP A 35 7.28 -7.29 9.58
C ASP A 35 6.98 -5.88 10.12
N PHE A 36 7.84 -4.90 9.79
CA PHE A 36 7.67 -3.53 10.23
C PHE A 36 6.56 -2.77 9.47
N ILE A 37 6.38 -3.04 8.17
CA ILE A 37 5.42 -2.33 7.30
C ILE A 37 4.08 -3.07 7.12
N LEU A 38 4.08 -4.40 6.96
CA LEU A 38 2.86 -5.22 6.73
C LEU A 38 2.71 -6.40 7.71
N GLY A 39 3.56 -6.51 8.74
CA GLY A 39 3.53 -7.63 9.69
C GLY A 39 3.73 -9.00 9.03
N GLY A 40 4.59 -9.07 7.99
CA GLY A 40 4.85 -10.32 7.26
C GLY A 40 3.61 -10.88 6.54
N ARG A 41 2.63 -10.03 6.23
CA ARG A 41 1.33 -10.39 5.64
C ARG A 41 0.61 -11.52 6.38
N SER A 42 0.73 -11.55 7.72
CA SER A 42 0.27 -12.66 8.55
C SER A 42 -1.14 -12.48 9.14
N LEU A 43 -1.88 -11.41 8.81
CA LEU A 43 -3.13 -11.08 9.51
C LEU A 43 -4.26 -12.06 9.16
N GLY A 44 -4.93 -12.58 10.18
CA GLY A 44 -6.20 -13.31 10.02
C GLY A 44 -7.39 -12.36 9.83
N PRO A 45 -8.56 -12.87 9.37
CA PRO A 45 -9.69 -12.04 8.95
C PRO A 45 -10.28 -11.17 10.06
N TRP A 46 -10.34 -11.67 11.30
CA TRP A 46 -10.83 -10.90 12.46
C TRP A 46 -9.90 -9.72 12.79
N LEU A 47 -8.59 -9.96 12.84
CA LEU A 47 -7.60 -8.91 13.11
C LEU A 47 -7.54 -7.88 11.96
N THR A 48 -7.67 -8.34 10.72
CA THR A 48 -7.77 -7.46 9.54
C THR A 48 -9.01 -6.57 9.63
N ALA A 49 -10.18 -7.13 9.97
CA ALA A 49 -11.41 -6.37 10.12
C ALA A 49 -11.29 -5.29 11.21
N PHE A 50 -10.99 -5.69 12.45
CA PHE A 50 -10.89 -4.74 13.55
C PHE A 50 -9.79 -3.70 13.35
N SER A 51 -8.65 -4.04 12.75
CA SER A 51 -7.57 -3.08 12.49
C SER A 51 -7.83 -2.17 11.28
N ALA A 52 -8.55 -2.61 10.26
CA ALA A 52 -8.97 -1.74 9.17
C ALA A 52 -9.98 -0.71 9.69
N GLU A 53 -11.03 -1.18 10.37
CA GLU A 53 -12.13 -0.33 10.84
C GLU A 53 -11.70 0.59 11.99
N ALA A 54 -10.81 0.19 12.92
CA ALA A 54 -10.33 1.09 13.99
C ALA A 54 -9.22 2.08 13.55
N ALA A 55 -8.49 1.81 12.46
CA ALA A 55 -7.58 2.78 11.86
C ALA A 55 -8.34 3.90 11.11
N ASP A 56 -9.49 3.53 10.53
CA ASP A 56 -10.49 4.38 9.90
C ASP A 56 -11.32 5.17 10.93
N MET A 57 -12.24 4.47 11.59
CA MET A 57 -13.11 4.91 12.68
C MET A 57 -12.26 5.11 13.93
N SER A 58 -11.60 6.25 13.95
CA SER A 58 -10.62 6.67 14.94
C SER A 58 -11.27 7.63 15.97
N GLY A 59 -10.51 8.48 16.67
CA GLY A 59 -11.08 9.39 17.69
C GLY A 59 -12.27 10.24 17.22
N TRP A 60 -12.38 10.51 15.91
CA TRP A 60 -13.52 11.21 15.31
C TRP A 60 -14.85 10.44 15.39
N LEU A 61 -14.85 9.11 15.46
CA LEU A 61 -16.08 8.32 15.69
C LEU A 61 -16.65 8.55 17.10
N LEU A 62 -15.80 8.89 18.07
CA LEU A 62 -16.20 9.19 19.44
C LEU A 62 -16.48 10.68 19.68
N MET A 63 -15.97 11.58 18.84
CA MET A 63 -16.07 13.03 19.03
C MET A 63 -16.80 13.72 17.87
N GLY A 64 -16.23 13.66 16.66
CA GLY A 64 -16.77 14.33 15.46
C GLY A 64 -18.13 13.83 14.98
N LEU A 65 -18.38 12.51 14.92
CA LEU A 65 -19.69 11.99 14.50
C LEU A 65 -20.81 12.25 15.52
N PRO A 66 -20.62 11.99 16.83
CA PRO A 66 -21.59 12.40 17.85
C PRO A 66 -21.81 13.92 17.86
N GLY A 67 -20.75 14.72 17.68
CA GLY A 67 -20.84 16.18 17.60
C GLY A 67 -21.64 16.67 16.40
N LEU A 68 -21.45 16.08 15.21
CA LEU A 68 -22.27 16.36 14.03
C LEU A 68 -23.74 15.96 14.25
N ALA A 69 -24.00 14.80 14.86
CA ALA A 69 -25.36 14.37 15.17
C ALA A 69 -26.04 15.24 16.25
N TYR A 70 -25.27 15.79 17.20
CA TYR A 70 -25.75 16.76 18.19
C TYR A 70 -26.03 18.14 17.55
N ALA A 71 -25.15 18.62 16.67
CA ALA A 71 -25.24 19.95 16.07
C ALA A 71 -26.24 20.03 14.90
N ALA A 72 -26.38 18.95 14.11
CA ALA A 72 -27.14 18.92 12.86
C ALA A 72 -28.26 17.87 12.81
N GLY A 73 -28.44 17.05 13.85
CA GLY A 73 -29.54 16.09 13.93
C GLY A 73 -29.53 15.10 12.75
N PHE A 74 -30.70 14.89 12.15
CA PHE A 74 -30.93 13.87 11.13
C PHE A 74 -30.19 14.12 9.81
N GLN A 75 -29.67 15.33 9.57
CA GLN A 75 -28.72 15.60 8.48
C GLN A 75 -27.47 14.69 8.55
N SER A 76 -27.03 14.31 9.75
CA SER A 76 -25.87 13.41 9.96
C SER A 76 -26.04 12.04 9.31
N VAL A 77 -27.28 11.60 9.04
CA VAL A 77 -27.58 10.33 8.38
C VAL A 77 -26.95 10.27 6.98
N TRP A 78 -26.88 11.37 6.22
CA TRP A 78 -26.25 11.36 4.89
C TRP A 78 -24.76 11.01 4.92
N LEU A 79 -24.05 11.47 5.95
CA LEU A 79 -22.64 11.14 6.14
C LEU A 79 -22.49 9.65 6.51
N THR A 80 -23.31 9.13 7.44
CA THR A 80 -23.25 7.69 7.77
C THR A 80 -23.65 6.78 6.60
N LEU A 81 -24.63 7.17 5.78
CA LEU A 81 -24.99 6.46 4.55
C LEU A 81 -23.85 6.48 3.53
N GLY A 82 -23.21 7.64 3.34
CA GLY A 82 -22.02 7.78 2.51
C GLY A 82 -20.91 6.83 2.95
N LEU A 83 -20.60 6.81 4.24
CA LEU A 83 -19.58 5.92 4.81
C LEU A 83 -19.92 4.44 4.66
N LEU A 84 -21.17 4.03 4.94
CA LEU A 84 -21.60 2.63 4.79
C LEU A 84 -21.48 2.13 3.35
N ILE A 85 -21.91 2.97 2.38
CA ILE A 85 -21.77 2.67 0.94
C ILE A 85 -20.29 2.63 0.54
N GLY A 86 -19.49 3.58 1.02
CA GLY A 86 -18.06 3.69 0.75
C GLY A 86 -17.25 2.51 1.27
N THR A 87 -17.44 2.14 2.54
CA THR A 87 -16.74 1.02 3.19
C THR A 87 -17.06 -0.30 2.51
N TYR A 88 -18.35 -0.57 2.28
CA TYR A 88 -18.78 -1.77 1.56
C TYR A 88 -18.24 -1.80 0.12
N GLY A 89 -18.22 -0.66 -0.56
CA GLY A 89 -17.57 -0.48 -1.86
C GLY A 89 -16.08 -0.80 -1.81
N ASN A 90 -15.35 -0.33 -0.80
CA ASN A 90 -13.92 -0.54 -0.61
C ASN A 90 -13.59 -2.02 -0.37
N TRP A 91 -14.30 -2.67 0.56
CA TRP A 91 -14.17 -4.10 0.82
C TRP A 91 -14.50 -4.96 -0.42
N ARG A 92 -15.50 -4.56 -1.23
CA ARG A 92 -15.95 -5.30 -2.41
C ARG A 92 -15.09 -5.08 -3.66
N LEU A 93 -14.57 -3.86 -3.87
CA LEU A 93 -13.91 -3.44 -5.12
C LEU A 93 -12.39 -3.28 -4.98
N VAL A 94 -11.87 -3.05 -3.77
CA VAL A 94 -10.46 -2.76 -3.56
C VAL A 94 -9.76 -3.89 -2.81
N ALA A 95 -10.33 -4.42 -1.72
CA ALA A 95 -9.62 -5.36 -0.84
C ALA A 95 -9.10 -6.62 -1.57
N VAL A 96 -9.97 -7.35 -2.28
CA VAL A 96 -9.57 -8.58 -3.00
C VAL A 96 -8.63 -8.31 -4.19
N PRO A 97 -8.90 -7.34 -5.10
CA PRO A 97 -7.99 -7.05 -6.20
C PRO A 97 -6.64 -6.50 -5.73
N LEU A 98 -6.62 -5.60 -4.75
CA LEU A 98 -5.39 -5.01 -4.22
C LEU A 98 -4.50 -6.08 -3.57
N ARG A 99 -5.05 -6.93 -2.70
CA ARG A 99 -4.28 -7.99 -2.04
C ARG A 99 -3.63 -8.97 -3.05
N ARG A 100 -4.31 -9.27 -4.16
CA ARG A 100 -3.77 -10.17 -5.19
C ARG A 100 -2.73 -9.48 -6.08
N GLU A 101 -2.98 -8.25 -6.54
CA GLU A 101 -2.02 -7.54 -7.38
C GLU A 101 -0.77 -7.11 -6.59
N THR A 102 -0.87 -6.78 -5.30
CA THR A 102 0.31 -6.44 -4.44
C THR A 102 1.16 -7.63 -4.04
N GLU A 103 0.71 -8.87 -4.24
CA GLU A 103 1.53 -10.08 -4.12
C GLU A 103 2.19 -10.40 -5.46
N ARG A 104 1.39 -10.38 -6.53
CA ARG A 104 1.84 -10.63 -7.91
C ARG A 104 2.87 -9.61 -8.41
N LEU A 105 2.81 -8.36 -7.96
CA LEU A 105 3.69 -7.26 -8.38
C LEU A 105 4.85 -7.06 -7.39
N GLY A 106 5.66 -8.11 -7.19
CA GLY A 106 6.91 -8.03 -6.42
C GLY A 106 6.75 -7.94 -4.90
N ASP A 107 5.68 -8.50 -4.34
CA ASP A 107 5.33 -8.42 -2.90
C ASP A 107 5.19 -6.97 -2.34
N ALA A 108 4.86 -6.00 -3.20
CA ALA A 108 4.83 -4.56 -2.92
C ALA A 108 4.30 -4.18 -1.52
N LEU A 109 5.10 -3.46 -0.75
CA LEU A 109 4.87 -3.19 0.68
C LEU A 109 4.07 -1.91 0.94
N THR A 110 4.15 -0.92 0.04
CA THR A 110 3.44 0.38 0.18
C THR A 110 2.55 0.65 -1.04
N LEU A 111 1.65 1.64 -0.92
CA LEU A 111 0.82 2.08 -2.05
C LEU A 111 1.65 2.79 -3.15
N PRO A 112 2.62 3.67 -2.85
CA PRO A 112 3.61 4.16 -3.83
C PRO A 112 4.39 3.04 -4.54
N ASP A 113 4.82 2.04 -3.78
CA ASP A 113 5.58 0.88 -4.25
C ASP A 113 4.74 0.03 -5.22
N TYR A 114 3.49 -0.27 -4.86
CA TYR A 114 2.49 -0.88 -5.76
C TYR A 114 2.35 -0.12 -7.07
N PHE A 115 2.18 1.21 -7.03
CA PHE A 115 2.03 2.01 -8.24
C PHE A 115 3.29 1.98 -9.12
N ALA A 116 4.49 2.02 -8.52
CA ALA A 116 5.74 1.89 -9.26
C ALA A 116 5.85 0.53 -9.98
N HIS A 117 5.57 -0.59 -9.30
CA HIS A 117 5.59 -1.93 -9.92
C HIS A 117 4.48 -2.12 -10.95
N ARG A 118 3.27 -1.59 -10.70
CA ARG A 118 2.10 -1.66 -11.60
C ARG A 118 2.31 -0.97 -12.96
N PHE A 119 3.32 -0.12 -13.09
CA PHE A 119 3.63 0.62 -14.33
C PHE A 119 5.08 0.50 -14.83
N ASP A 120 5.91 -0.38 -14.25
CA ASP A 120 7.38 -0.46 -14.47
C ASP A 120 8.07 0.91 -14.40
N ASP A 121 7.77 1.70 -13.35
CA ASP A 121 8.32 3.06 -13.21
C ASP A 121 9.76 3.04 -12.69
N ARG A 122 10.69 2.69 -13.58
CA ARG A 122 12.14 2.70 -13.35
C ARG A 122 12.69 4.07 -12.93
N SER A 123 11.95 5.15 -13.22
CA SER A 123 12.32 6.51 -12.77
C SER A 123 11.84 6.87 -11.37
N ARG A 124 11.05 5.99 -10.72
CA ARG A 124 10.46 6.15 -9.38
C ARG A 124 9.65 7.43 -9.18
N ILE A 125 9.32 8.15 -10.25
CA ILE A 125 8.66 9.46 -10.22
C ILE A 125 7.24 9.40 -9.67
N LEU A 126 6.58 8.23 -9.68
CA LEU A 126 5.31 8.02 -8.97
C LEU A 126 5.46 8.06 -7.44
N ARG A 127 6.63 7.72 -6.89
CA ARG A 127 6.84 7.65 -5.44
C ARG A 127 6.89 9.04 -4.80
N THR A 128 7.48 10.03 -5.47
CA THR A 128 7.68 11.36 -4.88
C THR A 128 6.39 12.17 -4.65
N PRO A 129 5.45 12.30 -5.62
CA PRO A 129 4.15 12.94 -5.37
C PRO A 129 3.29 12.14 -4.39
N ALA A 130 3.37 10.81 -4.44
CA ALA A 130 2.66 9.94 -3.53
C ALA A 130 3.15 10.15 -2.08
N ALA A 131 4.45 10.10 -1.84
CA ALA A 131 5.05 10.40 -0.54
C ALA A 131 4.73 11.83 -0.07
N PHE A 132 4.77 12.82 -0.95
CA PHE A 132 4.37 14.20 -0.62
C PHE A 132 2.93 14.29 -0.09
N PHE A 133 1.95 13.76 -0.83
CA PHE A 133 0.55 13.79 -0.38
C PHE A 133 0.31 12.90 0.86
N ILE A 134 1.03 11.78 0.97
CA ILE A 134 1.02 10.92 2.18
C ILE A 134 1.46 11.72 3.40
N LEU A 135 2.59 12.42 3.33
CA LEU A 135 3.13 13.22 4.44
C LEU A 135 2.24 14.42 4.79
N LEU A 136 1.74 15.13 3.77
CA LEU A 136 0.88 16.29 3.94
C LEU A 136 -0.43 15.91 4.64
N PHE A 137 -1.19 14.97 4.08
CA PHE A 137 -2.51 14.62 4.62
C PHE A 137 -2.42 13.75 5.90
N LEU A 138 -1.36 12.96 6.12
CA LEU A 138 -1.15 12.32 7.42
C LEU A 138 -0.78 13.33 8.52
N SER A 139 -0.20 14.49 8.18
CA SER A 139 0.03 15.56 9.17
C SER A 139 -1.30 16.14 9.69
N PHE A 140 -2.28 16.38 8.81
CA PHE A 140 -3.64 16.79 9.21
C PHE A 140 -4.33 15.70 10.04
N TYR A 141 -4.24 14.42 9.65
CA TYR A 141 -4.79 13.29 10.40
C TYR A 141 -4.14 13.05 11.77
N ALA A 142 -2.83 13.29 11.91
CA ALA A 142 -2.16 13.22 13.20
C ALA A 142 -2.52 14.43 14.06
N GLY A 143 -2.65 15.61 13.44
CA GLY A 143 -3.13 16.84 14.07
C GLY A 143 -4.54 16.69 14.65
N SER A 144 -5.48 16.08 13.93
CA SER A 144 -6.83 15.82 14.46
C SER A 144 -6.83 14.91 15.68
N GLY A 145 -5.93 13.93 15.73
CA GLY A 145 -5.68 13.13 16.92
C GLY A 145 -5.08 13.93 18.09
N PHE A 146 -4.15 14.84 17.81
CA PHE A 146 -3.61 15.73 18.85
C PHE A 146 -4.67 16.69 19.38
N VAL A 147 -5.52 17.28 18.53
CA VAL A 147 -6.69 18.07 18.94
C VAL A 147 -7.61 17.22 19.83
N ALA A 148 -7.97 16.00 19.41
CA ALA A 148 -8.83 15.10 20.19
C ALA A 148 -8.24 14.75 21.58
N ALA A 149 -6.93 14.47 21.66
CA ALA A 149 -6.24 14.22 22.93
C ALA A 149 -6.16 15.50 23.80
N GLY A 150 -5.85 16.65 23.20
CA GLY A 150 -5.76 17.93 23.89
C GLY A 150 -7.12 18.36 24.46
N ARG A 151 -8.19 18.22 23.68
CA ARG A 151 -9.57 18.43 24.12
C ARG A 151 -9.94 17.49 25.25
N LEU A 152 -9.72 16.18 25.11
CA LEU A 152 -9.97 15.20 26.17
C LEU A 152 -9.27 15.58 27.50
N LEU A 153 -8.01 15.99 27.46
CA LEU A 153 -7.28 16.41 28.66
C LEU A 153 -7.77 17.77 29.20
N GLN A 154 -8.13 18.71 28.33
CA GLN A 154 -8.72 20.00 28.71
C GLN A 154 -10.05 19.83 29.46
N THR A 155 -11.01 19.08 28.90
CA THR A 155 -12.35 18.89 29.50
C THR A 155 -12.28 18.15 30.84
N LEU A 156 -11.30 17.25 31.01
CA LEU A 156 -11.17 16.42 32.22
C LEU A 156 -10.38 17.07 33.36
N PHE A 157 -9.28 17.75 33.06
CA PHE A 157 -8.38 18.33 34.05
C PHE A 157 -8.56 19.84 34.23
N GLY A 158 -9.29 20.52 33.35
CA GLY A 158 -9.48 21.97 33.37
C GLY A 158 -8.21 22.75 33.00
N TRP A 159 -7.26 22.12 32.33
CA TRP A 159 -6.01 22.74 31.87
C TRP A 159 -6.25 23.65 30.67
N ASP A 160 -5.32 24.58 30.45
CA ASP A 160 -5.28 25.38 29.23
C ASP A 160 -5.03 24.49 28.00
N TYR A 161 -5.60 24.89 26.85
CA TYR A 161 -5.50 24.11 25.62
C TYR A 161 -4.04 23.85 25.19
N PRO A 162 -3.09 24.82 25.24
CA PRO A 162 -1.69 24.56 24.91
C PRO A 162 -1.03 23.47 25.77
N LEU A 163 -1.20 23.51 27.10
CA LEU A 163 -0.66 22.47 27.99
C LEU A 163 -1.31 21.10 27.74
N ALA A 164 -2.64 21.08 27.60
CA ALA A 164 -3.39 19.85 27.34
C ALA A 164 -2.99 19.21 26.00
N LEU A 165 -2.85 20.03 24.94
CA LEU A 165 -2.37 19.62 23.62
C LEU A 165 -0.92 19.10 23.66
N ALA A 166 -0.01 19.80 24.36
CA ALA A 166 1.38 19.38 24.49
C ALA A 166 1.53 18.02 25.18
N LEU A 167 0.77 17.79 26.26
CA LEU A 167 0.76 16.52 26.99
C LEU A 167 0.10 15.39 26.16
N GLY A 168 -1.01 15.69 25.49
CA GLY A 168 -1.71 14.75 24.61
C GLY A 168 -0.85 14.31 23.43
N ALA A 169 -0.28 15.25 22.68
CA ALA A 169 0.64 14.96 21.58
C ALA A 169 1.90 14.23 22.06
N GLY A 170 2.49 14.66 23.19
CA GLY A 170 3.66 14.00 23.80
C GLY A 170 3.41 12.52 24.11
N ALA A 171 2.27 12.19 24.72
CA ALA A 171 1.89 10.80 25.00
C ALA A 171 1.75 9.97 23.71
N VAL A 172 1.16 10.54 22.66
CA VAL A 172 1.00 9.86 21.36
C VAL A 172 2.34 9.63 20.66
N VAL A 173 3.24 10.61 20.65
CA VAL A 173 4.58 10.46 20.05
C VAL A 173 5.41 9.43 20.80
N LEU A 174 5.42 9.47 22.14
CA LEU A 174 6.17 8.52 22.98
C LEU A 174 5.73 7.06 22.74
N TYR A 175 4.43 6.80 22.59
CA TYR A 175 3.93 5.49 22.19
C TYR A 175 4.38 5.11 20.77
N SER A 176 4.22 6.04 19.81
CA SER A 176 4.43 5.77 18.38
C SER A 176 5.88 5.41 18.01
N VAL A 177 6.89 5.93 18.72
CA VAL A 177 8.31 5.62 18.48
C VAL A 177 8.68 4.16 18.78
N GLY A 178 7.89 3.46 19.61
CA GLY A 178 8.16 2.10 20.06
C GLY A 178 7.57 0.98 19.19
N GLY A 179 6.57 1.25 18.35
CA GLY A 179 5.77 0.23 17.65
C GLY A 179 6.01 0.13 16.14
N GLY A 180 6.06 -1.10 15.61
CA GLY A 180 5.90 -1.39 14.18
C GLY A 180 4.46 -1.82 13.85
N PHE A 181 4.19 -2.22 12.60
CA PHE A 181 2.84 -2.56 12.12
C PHE A 181 2.13 -3.64 12.96
N LEU A 182 2.85 -4.65 13.47
CA LEU A 182 2.26 -5.66 14.38
C LEU A 182 1.82 -5.06 15.73
N ALA A 183 2.56 -4.09 16.28
CA ALA A 183 2.15 -3.40 17.50
C ALA A 183 0.89 -2.56 17.25
N ALA A 184 0.87 -1.83 16.13
CA ALA A 184 -0.27 -1.01 15.72
C ALA A 184 -1.54 -1.86 15.51
N THR A 185 -1.47 -2.90 14.69
CA THR A 185 -2.63 -3.79 14.42
C THR A 185 -3.16 -4.50 15.67
N TRP A 186 -2.30 -4.90 16.61
CA TRP A 186 -2.73 -5.51 17.88
C TRP A 186 -3.36 -4.48 18.83
N ALA A 187 -2.84 -3.25 18.87
CA ALA A 187 -3.46 -2.16 19.61
C ALA A 187 -4.82 -1.78 18.98
N ASP A 188 -4.93 -1.72 17.65
CA ASP A 188 -6.19 -1.44 16.96
C ASP A 188 -7.30 -2.44 17.33
N LEU A 189 -6.98 -3.73 17.54
CA LEU A 189 -7.95 -4.72 18.01
C LEU A 189 -8.47 -4.41 19.42
N LEU A 190 -7.57 -4.06 20.36
CA LEU A 190 -7.95 -3.63 21.71
C LEU A 190 -8.82 -2.36 21.66
N ASN A 191 -8.39 -1.39 20.85
CA ASN A 191 -9.02 -0.08 20.74
C ASN A 191 -10.40 -0.19 20.09
N GLY A 192 -10.53 -0.85 18.94
CA GLY A 192 -11.82 -1.07 18.27
C GLY A 192 -12.82 -1.88 19.11
N SER A 193 -12.32 -2.80 19.95
CA SER A 193 -13.14 -3.52 20.93
C SER A 193 -13.64 -2.60 22.05
N LEU A 194 -12.77 -1.75 22.59
CA LEU A 194 -13.12 -0.79 23.65
C LEU A 194 -14.07 0.30 23.13
N MET A 195 -13.79 0.87 21.95
CA MET A 195 -14.63 1.86 21.27
C MET A 195 -16.07 1.34 21.06
N PHE A 196 -16.20 0.11 20.55
CA PHE A 196 -17.49 -0.54 20.37
C PHE A 196 -18.28 -0.64 21.69
N LEU A 197 -17.62 -1.13 22.75
CA LEU A 197 -18.24 -1.26 24.07
C LEU A 197 -18.72 0.09 24.63
N VAL A 198 -17.88 1.12 24.60
CA VAL A 198 -18.19 2.41 25.24
C VAL A 198 -19.20 3.24 24.44
N LEU A 199 -19.21 3.13 23.11
CA LEU A 199 -20.26 3.69 22.26
C LEU A 199 -21.61 3.06 22.55
N LEU A 200 -21.70 1.73 22.55
CA LEU A 200 -22.96 1.03 22.76
C LEU A 200 -23.51 1.27 24.16
N LEU A 201 -22.65 1.28 25.18
CA LEU A 201 -23.02 1.58 26.55
C LEU A 201 -23.56 3.01 26.69
N THR A 202 -22.87 4.01 26.12
CA THR A 202 -23.27 5.43 26.19
C THR A 202 -24.56 5.69 25.40
N ALA A 203 -24.69 5.09 24.21
CA ALA A 203 -25.91 5.16 23.40
C ALA A 203 -27.10 4.53 24.12
N ALA A 204 -26.95 3.32 24.69
CA ALA A 204 -28.04 2.64 25.39
C ALA A 204 -28.50 3.43 26.64
N ALA A 205 -27.57 3.98 27.42
CA ALA A 205 -27.89 4.83 28.57
C ALA A 205 -28.60 6.14 28.15
N GLY A 206 -28.12 6.79 27.09
CA GLY A 206 -28.77 7.98 26.52
C GLY A 206 -30.18 7.69 26.02
N VAL A 207 -30.39 6.59 25.30
CA VAL A 207 -31.72 6.17 24.79
C VAL A 207 -32.67 5.87 25.95
N TYR A 208 -32.21 5.19 27.00
CA TYR A 208 -33.01 4.89 28.19
C TYR A 208 -33.49 6.17 28.90
N LEU A 209 -32.60 7.15 29.10
CA LEU A 209 -32.92 8.39 29.81
C LEU A 209 -33.76 9.38 29.01
N ASN A 210 -33.73 9.30 27.68
CA ASN A 210 -34.68 10.00 26.80
C ASN A 210 -36.04 9.25 26.68
N GLY A 211 -36.31 8.22 27.49
CA GLY A 211 -37.58 7.48 27.43
C GLY A 211 -37.75 6.60 26.18
N GLY A 212 -36.65 6.23 25.52
CA GLY A 212 -36.65 5.47 24.27
C GLY A 212 -36.88 6.32 23.01
N PRO A 213 -37.09 5.69 21.83
CA PRO A 213 -37.16 6.38 20.55
C PRO A 213 -38.25 7.45 20.43
N GLY A 214 -39.33 7.34 21.21
CA GLY A 214 -40.37 8.36 21.30
C GLY A 214 -39.84 9.65 21.92
N GLY A 215 -39.41 9.61 23.18
CA GLY A 215 -38.92 10.80 23.88
C GLY A 215 -37.64 11.39 23.30
N ILE A 216 -36.82 10.64 22.55
CA ILE A 216 -35.74 11.22 21.73
C ILE A 216 -36.32 12.13 20.64
N ARG A 217 -37.37 11.68 19.94
CA ARG A 217 -38.05 12.49 18.93
C ARG A 217 -38.70 13.72 19.58
N ASP A 218 -39.41 13.53 20.69
CA ASP A 218 -40.12 14.63 21.38
C ASP A 218 -39.13 15.68 21.92
N THR A 219 -37.96 15.24 22.39
CA THR A 219 -36.83 16.10 22.79
C THR A 219 -36.27 16.89 21.61
N LEU A 220 -36.02 16.23 20.47
CA LEU A 220 -35.51 16.88 19.26
C LEU A 220 -36.52 17.92 18.72
N ASP A 221 -37.81 17.59 18.70
CA ASP A 221 -38.90 18.49 18.27
C ASP A 221 -39.02 19.70 19.20
N ALA A 222 -38.95 19.49 20.52
CA ALA A 222 -39.00 20.56 21.51
C ALA A 222 -37.75 21.47 21.53
N PHE A 223 -36.59 20.96 21.12
CA PHE A 223 -35.35 21.74 21.02
C PHE A 223 -35.27 22.50 19.69
N ASN A 224 -35.47 21.80 18.56
CA ASN A 224 -35.53 22.37 17.22
C ASN A 224 -36.09 21.34 16.21
N PRO A 225 -37.34 21.52 15.71
CA PRO A 225 -37.97 20.59 14.76
C PRO A 225 -37.18 20.34 13.46
N ALA A 226 -36.31 21.27 13.05
CA ALA A 226 -35.47 21.08 11.86
C ALA A 226 -34.52 19.87 12.01
N LEU A 227 -34.08 19.56 13.24
CA LEU A 227 -33.18 18.44 13.53
C LEU A 227 -33.81 17.06 13.30
N LEU A 228 -35.14 16.97 13.17
CA LEU A 228 -35.85 15.74 12.77
C LEU A 228 -35.91 15.54 11.25
N SER A 229 -35.54 16.55 10.46
CA SER A 229 -35.49 16.46 9.01
C SER A 229 -34.06 16.16 8.55
N PRO A 230 -33.82 15.09 7.76
CA PRO A 230 -32.52 14.92 7.09
C PRO A 230 -32.33 15.90 5.92
N TRP A 231 -33.34 16.72 5.59
CA TRP A 231 -33.33 17.60 4.41
C TRP A 231 -33.14 19.09 4.76
N LEU A 232 -33.13 19.43 6.05
CA LEU A 232 -32.99 20.80 6.54
C LEU A 232 -31.70 20.97 7.33
N GLN A 233 -31.22 22.21 7.38
CA GLN A 233 -30.16 22.66 8.27
C GLN A 233 -30.76 23.13 9.61
N PRO A 234 -29.96 23.31 10.68
CA PRO A 234 -30.45 23.73 12.00
C PRO A 234 -31.11 25.12 12.06
N ASP A 235 -30.89 25.97 11.06
CA ASP A 235 -31.57 27.27 10.89
C ASP A 235 -32.97 27.14 10.25
N GLY A 236 -33.33 25.94 9.78
CA GLY A 236 -34.58 25.65 9.08
C GLY A 236 -34.49 25.77 7.55
N GLU A 237 -33.35 26.21 7.00
CA GLU A 237 -33.14 26.28 5.56
C GLU A 237 -32.93 24.90 4.93
N SER A 238 -33.13 24.81 3.61
CA SER A 238 -32.87 23.56 2.89
C SER A 238 -31.37 23.23 2.87
N LEU A 239 -31.02 21.99 3.21
CA LEU A 239 -29.67 21.44 3.03
C LEU A 239 -29.22 21.42 1.55
N GLY A 240 -30.21 21.43 0.64
CA GLY A 240 -29.99 21.39 -0.81
C GLY A 240 -29.28 20.12 -1.29
N TRP A 241 -29.06 20.05 -2.61
CA TRP A 241 -28.28 18.94 -3.16
C TRP A 241 -26.79 19.06 -2.80
N ILE A 242 -26.28 20.28 -2.57
CA ILE A 242 -24.88 20.57 -2.23
C ILE A 242 -24.49 19.90 -0.90
N GLY A 243 -25.26 20.13 0.16
CA GLY A 243 -25.00 19.54 1.47
C GLY A 243 -25.15 18.02 1.47
N ILE A 244 -26.21 17.50 0.84
CA ILE A 244 -26.45 16.05 0.71
C ILE A 244 -25.30 15.36 -0.06
N ALA A 245 -24.90 15.92 -1.20
CA ALA A 245 -23.79 15.39 -2.00
C ALA A 245 -22.46 15.47 -1.24
N SER A 246 -22.22 16.54 -0.49
CA SER A 246 -21.01 16.73 0.32
C SER A 246 -20.91 15.70 1.46
N LEU A 247 -22.00 15.45 2.17
CA LEU A 247 -22.04 14.44 3.24
C LEU A 247 -21.89 13.03 2.68
N LEU A 248 -22.59 12.69 1.59
CA LEU A 248 -22.45 11.40 0.90
C LEU A 248 -21.04 11.18 0.31
N ALA A 249 -20.36 12.24 -0.14
CA ALA A 249 -19.06 12.15 -0.80
C ALA A 249 -17.94 11.62 0.12
N TRP A 250 -18.10 11.63 1.44
CA TRP A 250 -17.20 10.90 2.35
C TRP A 250 -17.04 9.43 1.95
N GLY A 251 -18.07 8.79 1.40
CA GLY A 251 -17.99 7.43 0.86
C GLY A 251 -16.96 7.23 -0.26
N LEU A 252 -16.61 8.28 -1.01
CA LEU A 252 -15.62 8.22 -2.09
C LEU A 252 -14.17 8.18 -1.58
N GLY A 253 -13.93 8.53 -0.32
CA GLY A 253 -12.57 8.65 0.21
C GLY A 253 -11.88 7.32 0.51
N TYR A 254 -12.65 6.27 0.77
CA TYR A 254 -12.16 4.95 1.20
C TYR A 254 -11.05 4.32 0.32
N PRO A 255 -11.19 4.30 -1.02
CA PRO A 255 -10.17 3.71 -1.91
C PRO A 255 -8.85 4.50 -1.94
N GLY A 256 -8.78 5.67 -1.29
CA GLY A 256 -7.58 6.49 -1.21
C GLY A 256 -6.77 6.34 0.08
N GLN A 257 -7.29 5.68 1.12
CA GLN A 257 -6.77 5.74 2.49
C GLN A 257 -5.63 4.72 2.76
N PRO A 258 -4.34 5.10 2.77
CA PRO A 258 -3.24 4.12 2.82
C PRO A 258 -3.21 3.34 4.14
N GLN A 259 -3.65 3.96 5.24
CA GLN A 259 -3.81 3.32 6.55
C GLN A 259 -4.81 2.16 6.51
N ILE A 260 -5.92 2.28 5.79
CA ILE A 260 -6.91 1.19 5.61
C ILE A 260 -6.37 0.14 4.64
N LEU A 261 -5.89 0.59 3.47
CA LEU A 261 -5.42 -0.27 2.38
C LEU A 261 -4.26 -1.18 2.82
N SER A 262 -3.38 -0.72 3.71
CA SER A 262 -2.32 -1.54 4.31
C SER A 262 -2.83 -2.80 5.02
N ARG A 263 -4.03 -2.76 5.65
CA ARG A 263 -4.64 -3.94 6.29
C ARG A 263 -5.15 -4.93 5.24
N PHE A 264 -5.68 -4.45 4.11
CA PHE A 264 -6.04 -5.32 2.98
C PHE A 264 -4.81 -5.98 2.35
N MET A 265 -3.68 -5.27 2.25
CA MET A 265 -2.41 -5.82 1.78
C MET A 265 -1.80 -6.84 2.76
N ALA A 266 -2.02 -6.65 4.06
CA ALA A 266 -1.47 -7.49 5.13
C ALA A 266 -2.32 -8.73 5.50
N ILE A 267 -3.53 -8.92 4.94
CA ILE A 267 -4.31 -10.15 5.18
C ILE A 267 -3.61 -11.35 4.56
N ARG A 268 -3.58 -12.48 5.28
CA ARG A 268 -2.82 -13.66 4.90
C ARG A 268 -3.28 -14.32 3.60
N ARG A 269 -4.59 -14.37 3.35
CA ARG A 269 -5.19 -14.97 2.15
C ARG A 269 -6.34 -14.11 1.62
N ALA A 270 -6.41 -13.90 0.30
CA ALA A 270 -7.49 -13.13 -0.31
C ALA A 270 -8.88 -13.76 -0.09
N GLU A 271 -8.91 -15.07 0.13
CA GLU A 271 -10.09 -15.90 0.38
C GLU A 271 -10.66 -15.71 1.79
N GLU A 272 -9.89 -15.09 2.70
CA GLU A 272 -10.34 -14.75 4.06
C GLU A 272 -11.06 -13.38 4.10
N ILE A 273 -10.90 -12.55 3.05
CA ILE A 273 -11.50 -11.20 2.96
C ILE A 273 -13.04 -11.23 3.10
N PRO A 274 -13.81 -12.15 2.47
CA PRO A 274 -15.26 -12.20 2.66
C PRO A 274 -15.73 -12.56 4.07
N LEU A 275 -14.86 -13.05 4.95
CA LEU A 275 -15.15 -13.14 6.39
C LEU A 275 -14.82 -11.81 7.08
N ALA A 276 -13.65 -11.22 6.79
CA ALA A 276 -13.25 -9.93 7.32
C ALA A 276 -14.28 -8.83 7.01
N THR A 277 -14.78 -8.74 5.78
CA THR A 277 -15.84 -7.79 5.36
C THR A 277 -17.12 -7.94 6.16
N ARG A 278 -17.53 -9.16 6.53
CA ARG A 278 -18.75 -9.36 7.33
C ARG A 278 -18.56 -8.88 8.78
N VAL A 279 -17.43 -9.23 9.40
CA VAL A 279 -17.07 -8.74 10.74
C VAL A 279 -16.99 -7.21 10.76
N ALA A 280 -16.29 -6.64 9.77
CA ALA A 280 -16.13 -5.21 9.59
C ALA A 280 -17.46 -4.47 9.42
N MET A 281 -18.28 -4.84 8.43
CA MET A 281 -19.55 -4.17 8.18
C MET A 281 -20.54 -4.31 9.36
N THR A 282 -20.55 -5.44 10.08
CA THR A 282 -21.36 -5.59 11.30
C THR A 282 -20.87 -4.65 12.41
N TRP A 283 -19.55 -4.58 12.64
CA TRP A 283 -18.96 -3.64 13.61
C TRP A 283 -19.31 -2.19 13.25
N LEU A 284 -19.07 -1.79 12.00
CA LEU A 284 -19.28 -0.43 11.48
C LEU A 284 -20.73 0.05 11.60
N VAL A 285 -21.71 -0.74 11.12
CA VAL A 285 -23.14 -0.39 11.20
C VAL A 285 -23.55 -0.15 12.65
N THR A 286 -23.08 -1.01 13.55
CA THR A 286 -23.40 -0.93 14.98
C THR A 286 -22.75 0.27 15.67
N VAL A 287 -21.49 0.62 15.36
CA VAL A 287 -20.84 1.79 15.99
C VAL A 287 -21.27 3.13 15.40
N LEU A 288 -21.54 3.22 14.09
CA LEU A 288 -22.08 4.45 13.48
C LEU A 288 -23.46 4.78 14.04
N ALA A 289 -24.34 3.78 14.17
CA ALA A 289 -25.65 3.95 14.78
C ALA A 289 -25.54 4.39 16.26
N ALA A 290 -24.63 3.78 17.03
CA ALA A 290 -24.40 4.17 18.42
C ALA A 290 -23.84 5.61 18.55
N ALA A 291 -22.88 6.00 17.72
CA ALA A 291 -22.30 7.34 17.73
C ALA A 291 -23.33 8.44 17.42
N VAL A 292 -24.18 8.22 16.40
CA VAL A 292 -25.29 9.12 16.07
C VAL A 292 -26.31 9.20 17.21
N LEU A 293 -26.65 8.06 17.83
CA LEU A 293 -27.54 8.02 19.00
C LEU A 293 -26.98 8.78 20.21
N VAL A 294 -25.67 8.76 20.47
CA VAL A 294 -25.05 9.60 21.53
C VAL A 294 -25.26 11.09 21.23
N GLY A 295 -25.08 11.51 19.97
CA GLY A 295 -25.33 12.89 19.55
C GLY A 295 -26.78 13.32 19.80
N TYR A 296 -27.76 12.55 19.32
CA TYR A 296 -29.18 12.87 19.50
C TYR A 296 -29.59 12.86 20.98
N THR A 297 -29.21 11.84 21.73
CA THR A 297 -29.60 11.68 23.15
C THR A 297 -28.94 12.69 24.07
N GLY A 298 -27.78 13.25 23.67
CA GLY A 298 -27.12 14.33 24.39
C GLY A 298 -27.92 15.62 24.47
N ILE A 299 -28.79 15.91 23.50
CA ILE A 299 -29.59 17.14 23.45
C ILE A 299 -30.57 17.21 24.63
N GLY A 300 -31.22 16.10 24.99
CA GLY A 300 -32.12 16.04 26.15
C GLY A 300 -31.46 15.71 27.48
N VAL A 301 -30.28 15.07 27.45
CA VAL A 301 -29.58 14.61 28.67
C VAL A 301 -28.67 15.66 29.26
N LEU A 302 -27.94 16.44 28.45
CA LEU A 302 -26.88 17.31 28.98
C LEU A 302 -27.44 18.55 29.68
N ARG A 303 -26.97 18.81 30.90
CA ARG A 303 -27.42 19.94 31.75
C ARG A 303 -27.13 21.33 31.17
N ARG A 304 -26.22 21.42 30.20
CA ARG A 304 -25.86 22.63 29.46
C ARG A 304 -25.81 22.26 27.97
N PRO A 305 -26.39 23.05 27.06
CA PRO A 305 -26.19 22.87 25.63
C PRO A 305 -24.75 23.20 25.23
N LEU A 306 -24.18 22.40 24.34
CA LEU A 306 -22.84 22.57 23.78
C LEU A 306 -22.92 23.38 22.48
N GLN A 307 -21.94 24.24 22.20
CA GLN A 307 -21.98 25.11 21.01
C GLN A 307 -20.61 25.20 20.30
N GLY A 308 -20.65 25.35 18.97
CA GLY A 308 -19.45 25.38 18.14
C GLY A 308 -18.57 24.14 18.35
N VAL A 309 -17.29 24.37 18.63
CA VAL A 309 -16.30 23.29 18.86
C VAL A 309 -16.61 22.40 20.07
N GLU A 310 -17.36 22.90 21.07
CA GLU A 310 -17.75 22.09 22.24
C GLU A 310 -18.67 20.92 21.86
N THR A 311 -19.35 20.96 20.70
CA THR A 311 -20.26 19.89 20.28
C THR A 311 -19.55 18.55 20.09
N GLU A 312 -18.27 18.54 19.69
CA GLU A 312 -17.46 17.30 19.61
C GLU A 312 -17.13 16.72 21.00
N GLU A 313 -17.32 17.47 22.08
CA GLU A 313 -17.15 17.02 23.46
C GLU A 313 -18.42 16.33 24.01
N VAL A 314 -19.50 16.19 23.21
CA VAL A 314 -20.78 15.59 23.64
C VAL A 314 -20.61 14.19 24.25
N PHE A 315 -19.77 13.32 23.68
CA PHE A 315 -19.52 12.00 24.24
C PHE A 315 -18.78 12.06 25.58
N ILE A 316 -17.84 13.01 25.75
CA ILE A 316 -17.12 13.24 27.02
C ILE A 316 -18.11 13.65 28.11
N HIS A 317 -18.96 14.64 27.82
CA HIS A 317 -19.98 15.11 28.75
C HIS A 317 -21.02 14.04 29.07
N MET A 318 -21.49 13.27 28.08
CA MET A 318 -22.38 12.14 28.29
C MET A 318 -21.72 11.08 29.18
N ALA A 319 -20.48 10.67 28.90
CA ALA A 319 -19.77 9.65 29.66
C ALA A 319 -19.59 10.04 31.14
N VAL A 320 -19.27 11.30 31.45
CA VAL A 320 -19.08 11.76 32.83
C VAL A 320 -20.41 12.05 33.54
N GLN A 321 -21.46 12.50 32.84
CA GLN A 321 -22.75 12.79 33.45
C GLN A 321 -23.60 11.53 33.69
N LEU A 322 -23.48 10.50 32.85
CA LEU A 322 -24.33 9.31 32.89
C LEU A 322 -23.82 8.18 33.79
N PHE A 323 -22.51 8.11 34.04
CA PHE A 323 -21.89 6.91 34.60
C PHE A 323 -21.15 7.17 35.92
N SER A 324 -21.03 6.10 36.71
CA SER A 324 -20.17 6.10 37.90
C SER A 324 -18.71 6.35 37.51
N PRO A 325 -17.86 6.89 38.42
CA PRO A 325 -16.52 7.33 38.06
C PRO A 325 -15.65 6.29 37.34
N GLY A 326 -15.79 5.00 37.66
CA GLY A 326 -15.02 3.93 37.00
C GLY A 326 -15.50 3.60 35.58
N VAL A 327 -16.82 3.68 35.32
CA VAL A 327 -17.38 3.46 33.98
C VAL A 327 -17.18 4.69 33.10
N ALA A 328 -17.30 5.89 33.67
CA ALA A 328 -16.89 7.13 33.00
C ALA A 328 -15.41 7.07 32.60
N ALA A 329 -14.51 6.67 33.51
CA ALA A 329 -13.08 6.49 33.22
C ALA A 329 -12.81 5.48 32.10
N LEU A 330 -13.58 4.38 32.02
CA LEU A 330 -13.49 3.41 30.92
C LEU A 330 -13.92 4.02 29.57
N CYS A 331 -15.02 4.77 29.54
CA CYS A 331 -15.49 5.48 28.34
C CYS A 331 -14.45 6.50 27.83
N LEU A 332 -13.88 7.28 28.74
CA LEU A 332 -12.83 8.26 28.43
C LEU A 332 -11.53 7.59 27.96
N ALA A 333 -11.16 6.45 28.54
CA ALA A 333 -10.05 5.64 28.07
C ALA A 333 -10.29 5.10 26.65
N GLY A 334 -11.54 4.84 26.27
CA GLY A 334 -11.92 4.51 24.88
C GLY A 334 -11.63 5.63 23.87
N ILE A 335 -11.81 6.90 24.27
CA ILE A 335 -11.45 8.07 23.44
C ILE A 335 -9.93 8.17 23.30
N LEU A 336 -9.22 8.10 24.42
CA LEU A 336 -7.76 8.10 24.46
C LEU A 336 -7.17 6.96 23.61
N ALA A 337 -7.83 5.79 23.62
CA ALA A 337 -7.46 4.62 22.83
C ALA A 337 -7.66 4.81 21.32
N ALA A 338 -8.83 5.31 20.92
CA ALA A 338 -9.17 5.62 19.53
C ALA A 338 -8.18 6.61 18.90
N VAL A 339 -7.72 7.57 19.69
CA VAL A 339 -6.71 8.55 19.30
C VAL A 339 -5.31 7.92 19.23
N LEU A 340 -4.84 7.27 20.30
CA LEU A 340 -3.48 6.74 20.40
C LEU A 340 -3.14 5.72 19.32
N GLY A 341 -3.96 4.67 19.16
CA GLY A 341 -3.67 3.60 18.20
C GLY A 341 -3.72 4.08 16.76
N SER A 342 -4.73 4.87 16.43
CA SER A 342 -4.93 5.33 15.06
C SER A 342 -3.91 6.41 14.66
N THR A 343 -3.57 7.36 15.53
CA THR A 343 -2.52 8.36 15.24
C THR A 343 -1.14 7.72 15.20
N ALA A 344 -0.86 6.71 16.02
CA ALA A 344 0.37 5.92 15.87
C ALA A 344 0.42 5.19 14.51
N SER A 345 -0.69 4.57 14.07
CA SER A 345 -0.79 3.99 12.72
C SER A 345 -0.57 5.02 11.61
N LYS A 346 -1.15 6.22 11.75
CA LYS A 346 -1.02 7.33 10.79
C LYS A 346 0.44 7.82 10.72
N LEU A 347 1.07 8.08 11.87
CA LEU A 347 2.48 8.48 11.99
C LEU A 347 3.46 7.40 11.48
N LEU A 348 3.16 6.11 11.71
CA LEU A 348 3.95 4.99 11.21
C LEU A 348 3.96 4.94 9.67
N VAL A 349 2.81 5.06 9.03
CA VAL A 349 2.71 5.11 7.55
C VAL A 349 3.48 6.31 6.99
N ALA A 350 3.33 7.49 7.61
CA ALA A 350 4.09 8.69 7.21
C ALA A 350 5.61 8.47 7.34
N SER A 351 6.08 7.90 8.45
CA SER A 351 7.49 7.60 8.67
C SER A 351 8.05 6.56 7.68
N SER A 352 7.22 5.61 7.26
CA SER A 352 7.58 4.58 6.28
C SER A 352 7.75 5.19 4.89
N ALA A 353 6.91 6.16 4.52
CA ALA A 353 7.04 6.89 3.26
C ALA A 353 8.31 7.76 3.19
N VAL A 354 8.76 8.36 4.31
CA VAL A 354 10.08 9.02 4.32
C VAL A 354 11.21 8.00 4.23
N ALA A 355 11.13 6.90 4.99
CA ALA A 355 12.23 5.93 5.04
C ALA A 355 12.43 5.14 3.73
N GLN A 356 11.36 4.64 3.11
CA GLN A 356 11.43 3.88 1.85
C GLN A 356 11.32 4.82 0.64
N ASP A 357 10.14 5.41 0.44
CA ASP A 357 9.75 6.07 -0.82
C ASP A 357 10.53 7.36 -1.12
N LEU A 358 11.23 7.93 -0.12
CA LEU A 358 12.13 9.08 -0.25
C LEU A 358 13.60 8.74 0.07
N TYR A 359 13.93 8.36 1.31
CA TYR A 359 15.32 8.22 1.76
C TYR A 359 16.05 7.09 1.06
N LYS A 360 15.52 5.86 1.13
CA LYS A 360 16.10 4.71 0.42
C LYS A 360 16.12 4.95 -1.08
N ASP A 361 14.99 5.39 -1.63
CA ASP A 361 14.81 5.41 -3.08
C ASP A 361 15.58 6.50 -3.83
N TRP A 362 15.86 7.65 -3.20
CA TRP A 362 16.50 8.80 -3.83
C TRP A 362 17.81 9.25 -3.17
N LEU A 363 17.98 9.01 -1.86
CA LEU A 363 19.12 9.57 -1.12
C LEU A 363 20.20 8.52 -0.79
N ARG A 364 19.81 7.28 -0.50
CA ARG A 364 20.77 6.20 -0.18
C ARG A 364 20.19 4.78 -0.44
N PRO A 365 20.28 4.26 -1.67
CA PRO A 365 19.77 2.91 -2.01
C PRO A 365 20.36 1.79 -1.14
N ASP A 366 21.67 1.83 -0.89
CA ASP A 366 22.43 0.78 -0.18
C ASP A 366 22.38 0.89 1.36
N CYS A 367 21.38 1.57 1.92
CA CYS A 367 21.23 1.70 3.36
C CYS A 367 20.76 0.39 4.03
N ARG A 368 21.27 0.14 5.24
CA ARG A 368 20.95 -1.07 6.03
C ARG A 368 19.64 -0.87 6.80
N ASP A 369 18.89 -1.94 7.06
CA ASP A 369 17.60 -1.87 7.78
C ASP A 369 17.67 -1.13 9.14
N ARG A 370 18.76 -1.32 9.90
CA ARG A 370 18.99 -0.59 11.17
C ARG A 370 19.07 0.93 10.98
N GLU A 371 19.52 1.40 9.83
CA GLU A 371 19.58 2.82 9.47
C GLU A 371 18.19 3.34 9.07
N LEU A 372 17.47 2.57 8.25
CA LEU A 372 16.08 2.87 7.85
C LEU A 372 15.14 2.99 9.05
N LEU A 373 15.31 2.14 10.07
CA LEU A 373 14.56 2.22 11.33
C LEU A 373 14.83 3.53 12.11
N TRP A 374 16.06 4.06 12.05
CA TRP A 374 16.38 5.36 12.66
C TRP A 374 15.86 6.53 11.82
N VAL A 375 15.99 6.47 10.50
CA VAL A 375 15.40 7.47 9.58
C VAL A 375 13.88 7.54 9.78
N GLY A 376 13.20 6.40 9.88
CA GLY A 376 11.78 6.32 10.20
C GLY A 376 11.46 6.98 11.54
N ARG A 377 12.16 6.64 12.63
CA ARG A 377 11.96 7.26 13.95
C ARG A 377 12.16 8.78 13.95
N CYS A 378 13.20 9.29 13.29
CA CYS A 378 13.42 10.73 13.17
C CYS A 378 12.33 11.42 12.33
N SER A 379 11.89 10.75 11.26
CA SER A 379 10.82 11.22 10.37
C SER A 379 9.46 11.25 11.07
N LEU A 380 9.18 10.27 11.93
CA LEU A 380 8.00 10.23 12.80
C LEU A 380 7.92 11.46 13.69
N VAL A 381 9.03 11.84 14.33
CA VAL A 381 9.11 13.07 15.14
C VAL A 381 8.92 14.32 14.27
N GLY A 382 9.55 14.37 13.08
CA GLY A 382 9.38 15.49 12.14
C GLY A 382 7.93 15.71 11.68
N VAL A 383 7.24 14.63 11.29
CA VAL A 383 5.80 14.65 10.93
C VAL A 383 4.95 15.03 12.15
N SER A 384 5.33 14.58 13.35
CA SER A 384 4.63 14.95 14.59
C SER A 384 4.75 16.45 14.89
N VAL A 385 5.88 17.11 14.59
CA VAL A 385 6.02 18.57 14.73
C VAL A 385 5.12 19.31 13.73
N ALA A 386 5.03 18.84 12.47
CA ALA A 386 4.12 19.43 11.48
C ALA A 386 2.64 19.26 11.89
N ALA A 387 2.26 18.07 12.34
CA ALA A 387 0.93 17.76 12.86
C ALA A 387 0.58 18.56 14.12
N TYR A 388 1.54 18.81 15.01
CA TYR A 388 1.37 19.68 16.18
C TYR A 388 1.10 21.13 15.75
N GLY A 389 1.80 21.62 14.73
CA GLY A 389 1.55 22.95 14.14
C GLY A 389 0.13 23.14 13.62
N VAL A 390 -0.48 22.09 13.04
CA VAL A 390 -1.89 22.10 12.61
C VAL A 390 -2.85 22.11 13.81
N ALA A 391 -2.50 21.43 14.90
CA ALA A 391 -3.33 21.33 16.11
C ALA A 391 -3.24 22.55 17.05
N LEU A 392 -2.31 23.47 16.83
CA LEU A 392 -2.13 24.68 17.65
C LEU A 392 -3.33 25.64 17.62
N ASP A 393 -4.08 25.68 16.52
CA ASP A 393 -5.31 26.48 16.43
C ASP A 393 -6.45 25.79 17.20
N PRO A 394 -6.97 26.40 18.29
CA PRO A 394 -8.03 25.80 19.09
C PRO A 394 -9.40 25.79 18.39
N HIS A 395 -9.56 26.51 17.27
CA HIS A 395 -10.80 26.55 16.49
C HIS A 395 -10.95 25.38 15.51
N ASN A 396 -9.86 24.63 15.26
CA ASN A 396 -9.92 23.41 14.45
C ASN A 396 -10.71 22.31 15.17
N THR A 397 -11.73 21.76 14.48
CA THR A 397 -12.46 20.56 14.94
C THR A 397 -11.79 19.28 14.45
N VAL A 398 -12.00 18.19 15.19
CA VAL A 398 -11.54 16.84 14.82
C VAL A 398 -12.17 16.44 13.48
N LEU A 399 -13.46 16.68 13.29
CA LEU A 399 -14.19 16.38 12.06
C LEU A 399 -13.66 17.16 10.84
N ALA A 400 -13.33 18.45 10.97
CA ALA A 400 -12.79 19.24 9.85
C ALA A 400 -11.38 18.77 9.46
N LEU A 401 -10.50 18.55 10.43
CA LEU A 401 -9.13 18.08 10.18
C LEU A 401 -9.11 16.64 9.61
N VAL A 402 -10.00 15.75 10.09
CA VAL A 402 -10.22 14.42 9.49
C VAL A 402 -10.78 14.55 8.09
N GLY A 403 -11.77 15.42 7.86
CA GLY A 403 -12.38 15.66 6.55
C GLY A 403 -11.37 16.12 5.51
N HIS A 404 -10.56 17.14 5.80
CA HIS A 404 -9.59 17.64 4.83
C HIS A 404 -8.50 16.60 4.47
N ALA A 405 -8.03 15.82 5.45
CA ALA A 405 -7.13 14.70 5.21
C ALA A 405 -7.80 13.58 4.40
N TRP A 406 -9.05 13.24 4.75
CA TRP A 406 -9.87 12.23 4.08
C TRP A 406 -10.13 12.57 2.61
N ALA A 407 -10.47 13.84 2.34
CA ALA A 407 -10.61 14.41 1.01
C ALA A 407 -9.31 14.33 0.21
N GLY A 408 -8.20 14.76 0.81
CA GLY A 408 -6.86 14.71 0.20
C GLY A 408 -6.46 13.32 -0.26
N PHE A 409 -6.58 12.33 0.62
CA PHE A 409 -6.33 10.92 0.28
C PHE A 409 -7.30 10.38 -0.76
N GLY A 410 -8.60 10.64 -0.58
CA GLY A 410 -9.64 10.18 -1.49
C GLY A 410 -9.44 10.68 -2.92
N ALA A 411 -9.17 11.97 -3.10
CA ALA A 411 -8.96 12.58 -4.40
C ALA A 411 -7.62 12.18 -5.05
N ALA A 412 -6.52 12.18 -4.28
CA ALA A 412 -5.19 11.88 -4.81
C ALA A 412 -5.01 10.39 -5.16
N PHE A 413 -5.53 9.46 -4.35
CA PHE A 413 -5.24 8.03 -4.51
C PHE A 413 -6.44 7.18 -4.93
N GLY A 414 -7.66 7.57 -4.59
CA GLY A 414 -8.87 6.77 -4.85
C GLY A 414 -9.09 6.46 -6.34
N PRO A 415 -9.20 7.46 -7.24
CA PRO A 415 -9.38 7.21 -8.66
C PRO A 415 -8.18 6.54 -9.33
N PRO A 416 -6.90 6.92 -9.06
CA PRO A 416 -5.76 6.18 -9.59
C PRO A 416 -5.73 4.71 -9.17
N LEU A 417 -6.12 4.37 -7.93
CA LEU A 417 -6.14 2.99 -7.46
C LEU A 417 -7.27 2.17 -8.09
N LEU A 418 -8.51 2.69 -8.08
CA LEU A 418 -9.64 2.02 -8.72
C LEU A 418 -9.37 1.78 -10.21
N LEU A 419 -8.79 2.76 -10.90
CA LEU A 419 -8.45 2.63 -12.30
C LEU A 419 -7.22 1.73 -12.53
N SER A 420 -6.23 1.66 -11.63
CA SER A 420 -5.09 0.76 -11.82
C SER A 420 -5.46 -0.71 -11.67
N LEU A 421 -6.41 -1.02 -10.76
CA LEU A 421 -6.93 -2.37 -10.53
C LEU A 421 -7.82 -2.88 -11.68
N TYR A 422 -8.67 -2.03 -12.25
CA TYR A 422 -9.64 -2.46 -13.27
C TYR A 422 -9.30 -2.08 -14.72
N TRP A 423 -8.55 -1.00 -14.97
CA TRP A 423 -8.26 -0.51 -16.32
C TRP A 423 -6.84 -0.85 -16.78
N ARG A 424 -6.75 -1.95 -17.56
CA ARG A 424 -5.50 -2.39 -18.22
C ARG A 424 -4.86 -1.34 -19.15
N GLY A 425 -5.60 -0.33 -19.60
CA GLY A 425 -5.12 0.74 -20.48
C GLY A 425 -4.58 1.99 -19.78
N MET A 426 -4.63 2.06 -18.45
CA MET A 426 -4.08 3.15 -17.66
C MET A 426 -2.56 3.24 -17.79
N THR A 427 -1.99 4.45 -17.85
CA THR A 427 -0.53 4.67 -17.91
C THR A 427 0.03 5.25 -16.61
N ARG A 428 1.35 5.11 -16.41
CA ARG A 428 2.12 5.79 -15.36
C ARG A 428 1.79 7.27 -15.27
N ASP A 429 1.87 7.98 -16.39
CA ASP A 429 1.68 9.43 -16.44
C ASP A 429 0.21 9.81 -16.17
N GLY A 430 -0.73 8.91 -16.45
CA GLY A 430 -2.13 9.03 -16.04
C GLY A 430 -2.30 8.91 -14.52
N ALA A 431 -1.62 7.96 -13.87
CA ALA A 431 -1.62 7.85 -12.41
C ALA A 431 -1.04 9.12 -11.76
N LEU A 432 0.11 9.59 -12.25
CA LEU A 432 0.77 10.82 -11.78
C LEU A 432 -0.13 12.05 -11.94
N ALA A 433 -0.78 12.19 -13.10
CA ALA A 433 -1.71 13.29 -13.35
C ALA A 433 -2.95 13.22 -12.44
N GLY A 434 -3.49 12.02 -12.19
CA GLY A 434 -4.58 11.81 -11.22
C GLY A 434 -4.21 12.24 -9.80
N MET A 435 -3.07 11.76 -9.29
CA MET A 435 -2.56 12.13 -7.97
C MET A 435 -2.38 13.65 -7.84
N ALA A 436 -1.68 14.25 -8.81
CA ALA A 436 -1.41 15.69 -8.82
C ALA A 436 -2.69 16.52 -8.89
N VAL A 437 -3.61 16.22 -9.81
CA VAL A 437 -4.86 16.98 -9.98
C VAL A 437 -5.80 16.78 -8.80
N GLY A 438 -5.94 15.55 -8.29
CA GLY A 438 -6.80 15.26 -7.14
C GLY A 438 -6.35 15.98 -5.87
N GLY A 439 -5.07 15.81 -5.50
CA GLY A 439 -4.51 16.47 -4.33
C GLY A 439 -4.45 18.00 -4.47
N ALA A 440 -4.10 18.53 -5.65
CA ALA A 440 -4.12 19.97 -5.88
C ALA A 440 -5.53 20.57 -5.87
N THR A 441 -6.56 19.82 -6.29
CA THR A 441 -7.96 20.28 -6.19
C THR A 441 -8.31 20.52 -4.72
N VAL A 442 -8.09 19.52 -3.84
CA VAL A 442 -8.37 19.63 -2.40
C VAL A 442 -7.68 20.83 -1.75
N LEU A 443 -6.41 21.09 -2.09
CA LEU A 443 -5.60 22.18 -1.51
C LEU A 443 -5.96 23.59 -2.05
N LEU A 444 -6.77 23.68 -3.11
CA LEU A 444 -7.15 24.94 -3.76
C LEU A 444 -8.65 25.24 -3.68
N TRP A 445 -9.50 24.21 -3.56
CA TRP A 445 -10.95 24.33 -3.68
C TRP A 445 -11.57 25.32 -2.68
N GLY A 446 -11.25 25.18 -1.40
CA GLY A 446 -11.72 26.06 -0.31
C GLY A 446 -11.16 27.50 -0.32
N ARG A 447 -10.60 27.96 -1.44
CA ARG A 447 -10.27 29.37 -1.71
C ARG A 447 -11.37 30.09 -2.50
N TRP A 448 -12.34 29.34 -3.01
CA TRP A 448 -13.52 29.83 -3.70
C TRP A 448 -14.77 29.51 -2.88
N HIS A 449 -15.82 30.29 -3.10
CA HIS A 449 -17.06 30.25 -2.31
C HIS A 449 -18.24 30.50 -3.26
N GLY A 450 -19.39 29.92 -2.96
CA GLY A 450 -20.64 30.11 -3.69
C GLY A 450 -20.99 29.00 -4.69
N GLY A 451 -22.13 28.37 -4.46
CA GLY A 451 -22.76 27.41 -5.36
C GLY A 451 -21.93 26.12 -5.49
N TRP A 452 -21.38 25.87 -6.67
CA TRP A 452 -20.59 24.64 -6.89
C TRP A 452 -19.33 24.57 -6.04
N PHE A 453 -18.75 25.70 -5.63
CA PHE A 453 -17.57 25.72 -4.77
C PHE A 453 -17.87 25.36 -3.30
N ASP A 454 -19.13 25.44 -2.86
CA ASP A 454 -19.56 25.05 -1.51
C ASP A 454 -19.71 23.52 -1.37
N VAL A 455 -19.48 22.76 -2.45
CA VAL A 455 -19.40 21.29 -2.42
C VAL A 455 -18.08 20.85 -1.80
N TYR A 456 -18.13 19.94 -0.81
CA TYR A 456 -16.97 19.33 -0.15
C TYR A 456 -15.93 18.81 -1.16
N GLU A 457 -14.68 19.23 -0.98
CA GLU A 457 -13.63 19.22 -2.00
C GLU A 457 -13.18 17.83 -2.46
N LEU A 458 -13.53 16.78 -1.70
CA LEU A 458 -13.38 15.39 -2.11
C LEU A 458 -14.16 15.07 -3.40
N LEU A 459 -15.40 15.53 -3.54
CA LEU A 459 -16.23 15.19 -4.70
C LEU A 459 -15.66 15.72 -6.03
N PRO A 460 -15.35 17.02 -6.19
CA PRO A 460 -14.71 17.54 -7.39
C PRO A 460 -13.27 17.00 -7.54
N GLY A 461 -12.50 16.88 -6.45
CA GLY A 461 -11.15 16.32 -6.50
C GLY A 461 -11.09 14.89 -7.03
N PHE A 462 -12.02 14.04 -6.60
CA PHE A 462 -12.16 12.66 -7.08
C PHE A 462 -12.56 12.61 -8.56
N VAL A 463 -13.51 13.46 -8.99
CA VAL A 463 -13.93 13.57 -10.40
C VAL A 463 -12.80 14.08 -11.29
N PHE A 464 -12.12 15.15 -10.91
CA PHE A 464 -11.02 15.74 -11.70
C PHE A 464 -9.80 14.81 -11.77
N SER A 465 -9.48 14.11 -10.67
CA SER A 465 -8.48 13.05 -10.64
C SER A 465 -8.83 11.91 -11.61
N ALA A 466 -10.06 11.38 -11.56
CA ALA A 466 -10.53 10.34 -12.49
C ALA A 466 -10.44 10.80 -13.97
N LEU A 467 -10.83 12.04 -14.25
CA LEU A 467 -10.73 12.64 -15.59
C LEU A 467 -9.27 12.81 -16.04
N ALA A 468 -8.37 13.26 -15.17
CA ALA A 468 -6.95 13.40 -15.46
C ALA A 468 -6.31 12.04 -15.81
N VAL A 469 -6.58 10.99 -15.03
CA VAL A 469 -6.15 9.61 -15.33
C VAL A 469 -6.67 9.16 -16.70
N ALA A 470 -7.96 9.38 -16.97
CA ALA A 470 -8.63 8.95 -18.19
C ALA A 470 -8.10 9.68 -19.45
N VAL A 471 -7.94 11.01 -19.38
CA VAL A 471 -7.45 11.85 -20.48
C VAL A 471 -5.99 11.56 -20.76
N VAL A 472 -5.10 11.61 -19.76
CA VAL A 472 -3.65 11.47 -19.99
C VAL A 472 -3.29 10.05 -20.46
N SER A 473 -3.91 9.00 -19.90
CA SER A 473 -3.69 7.62 -20.35
C SER A 473 -4.13 7.42 -21.82
N ARG A 474 -5.28 7.99 -22.21
CA ARG A 474 -5.77 7.94 -23.60
C ARG A 474 -4.96 8.80 -24.55
N TRP A 475 -4.54 9.99 -24.12
CA TRP A 475 -3.67 10.88 -24.91
C TRP A 475 -2.32 10.21 -25.20
N GLY A 476 -1.68 9.63 -24.18
CA GLY A 476 -0.46 8.84 -24.36
C GLY A 476 -0.64 7.68 -25.34
N ALA A 477 -1.77 6.96 -25.30
CA ALA A 477 -2.08 5.91 -26.28
C ALA A 477 -2.30 6.47 -27.70
N GLY A 478 -3.00 7.60 -27.83
CA GLY A 478 -3.22 8.30 -29.11
C GLY A 478 -1.92 8.79 -29.74
N VAL A 479 -1.07 9.46 -28.97
CA VAL A 479 0.26 9.93 -29.40
C VAL A 479 1.14 8.74 -29.81
N ARG A 480 1.19 7.65 -29.01
CA ARG A 480 1.94 6.43 -29.39
C ARG A 480 1.43 5.80 -30.69
N LYS A 481 0.11 5.82 -30.94
CA LYS A 481 -0.48 5.35 -32.21
C LYS A 481 -0.12 6.27 -33.37
N ALA A 482 -0.26 7.58 -33.21
CA ALA A 482 0.12 8.58 -34.21
C ALA A 482 1.61 8.51 -34.57
N TRP A 483 2.50 8.39 -33.58
CA TRP A 483 3.94 8.21 -33.80
C TRP A 483 4.28 6.89 -34.53
N LYS A 484 3.59 5.78 -34.23
CA LYS A 484 3.75 4.53 -34.99
C LYS A 484 3.26 4.66 -36.44
N THR A 485 2.19 5.42 -36.69
CA THR A 485 1.72 5.74 -38.05
C THR A 485 2.71 6.64 -38.78
N LEU A 486 3.21 7.71 -38.14
CA LEU A 486 4.20 8.63 -38.73
C LEU A 486 5.54 7.93 -39.02
N ARG A 487 6.03 7.03 -38.15
CA ARG A 487 7.21 6.19 -38.45
C ARG A 487 6.98 5.19 -39.58
N ARG A 488 5.73 4.78 -39.86
CA ARG A 488 5.38 3.95 -41.03
C ARG A 488 5.28 4.76 -42.33
N ILE A 489 4.87 6.02 -42.27
CA ILE A 489 4.73 6.90 -43.44
C ILE A 489 6.08 7.55 -43.81
N GLY A 490 6.84 8.02 -42.81
CA GLY A 490 8.14 8.68 -42.96
C GLY A 490 9.31 7.75 -43.31
N GLY A 491 9.06 6.66 -44.04
CA GLY A 491 10.06 5.63 -44.37
C GLY A 491 11.19 6.10 -45.28
N ARG A 492 11.07 7.28 -45.91
CA ARG A 492 12.13 7.95 -46.68
C ARG A 492 12.05 9.47 -46.51
N GLY A 493 13.14 10.08 -46.04
CA GLY A 493 13.39 11.52 -46.16
C GLY A 493 12.70 12.43 -45.15
N LEU A 494 13.14 12.42 -43.88
CA LEU A 494 13.26 13.61 -43.00
C LEU A 494 13.91 13.19 -41.65
N LEU A 495 15.23 12.96 -41.68
CA LEU A 495 16.04 12.78 -40.46
C LEU A 495 16.85 14.05 -40.19
N GLY A 496 16.33 14.90 -39.32
CA GLY A 496 16.97 16.13 -38.86
C GLY A 496 16.12 16.83 -37.81
N LEU A 497 16.76 17.47 -36.82
CA LEU A 497 16.14 18.30 -35.78
C LEU A 497 15.18 17.57 -34.80
N SER A 498 15.74 16.75 -33.89
CA SER A 498 15.25 16.60 -32.50
C SER A 498 16.23 15.80 -31.63
N ALA A 499 17.43 16.35 -31.40
CA ALA A 499 18.35 15.85 -30.40
C ALA A 499 17.97 16.42 -29.02
N GLY A 500 17.29 15.63 -28.20
CA GLY A 500 16.81 16.01 -26.87
C GLY A 500 15.57 15.20 -26.51
N LEU A 501 15.53 14.63 -25.30
CA LEU A 501 14.52 13.64 -24.84
C LEU A 501 14.56 12.30 -25.61
N ALA A 502 15.65 11.56 -25.43
CA ALA A 502 15.76 10.15 -25.83
C ALA A 502 14.90 9.23 -24.93
N TRP A 503 13.58 9.29 -25.08
CA TRP A 503 12.67 8.32 -24.47
C TRP A 503 12.93 6.93 -25.08
N GLN A 504 13.47 6.00 -24.29
CA GLN A 504 13.66 4.61 -24.72
C GLN A 504 12.29 4.00 -25.08
N THR A 505 12.08 3.71 -26.36
CA THR A 505 10.84 3.09 -26.84
C THR A 505 10.80 1.61 -26.45
N PRO A 506 9.65 1.04 -26.05
CA PRO A 506 9.50 -0.42 -26.01
C PRO A 506 9.89 -1.02 -27.36
N HIS A 507 10.86 -1.93 -27.34
CA HIS A 507 11.54 -2.40 -28.55
C HIS A 507 10.59 -3.17 -29.49
N ALA A 508 10.95 -3.20 -30.78
CA ALA A 508 10.40 -4.20 -31.69
C ALA A 508 10.94 -5.58 -31.30
N GLU A 509 10.31 -6.65 -31.79
CA GLU A 509 10.73 -8.03 -31.48
C GLU A 509 12.18 -8.26 -31.95
N GLU A 510 13.10 -8.36 -30.98
CA GLU A 510 14.51 -8.59 -31.26
C GLU A 510 14.68 -10.05 -31.73
N PRO A 511 15.29 -10.28 -32.90
CA PRO A 511 15.29 -11.60 -33.52
C PRO A 511 16.10 -12.60 -32.71
N LEU A 512 15.70 -13.87 -32.81
CA LEU A 512 16.60 -14.98 -32.52
C LEU A 512 17.70 -14.99 -33.60
N VAL A 513 18.94 -15.21 -33.17
CA VAL A 513 20.12 -15.37 -34.02
C VAL A 513 20.86 -16.64 -33.61
N ASP A 514 21.55 -17.26 -34.55
CA ASP A 514 22.40 -18.41 -34.27
C ASP A 514 23.68 -17.94 -33.56
N LEU A 515 24.05 -18.57 -32.44
CA LEU A 515 25.18 -18.13 -31.62
C LEU A 515 26.51 -18.14 -32.40
N SER A 516 26.64 -19.05 -33.38
CA SER A 516 27.76 -19.10 -34.33
C SER A 516 27.97 -17.79 -35.11
N SER A 517 26.92 -16.95 -35.27
CA SER A 517 27.01 -15.64 -35.93
C SER A 517 27.56 -14.52 -35.04
N ALA A 518 27.62 -14.73 -33.72
CA ALA A 518 28.24 -13.81 -32.75
C ALA A 518 29.57 -14.35 -32.21
N ILE A 519 29.72 -15.68 -32.15
CA ILE A 519 30.92 -16.39 -31.69
C ILE A 519 31.22 -17.52 -32.70
N PRO A 520 32.06 -17.28 -33.73
CA PRO A 520 32.32 -18.27 -34.78
C PRO A 520 32.90 -19.59 -34.27
N ASP A 521 33.80 -19.53 -33.29
CA ASP A 521 34.52 -20.68 -32.73
C ASP A 521 33.84 -21.28 -31.48
N VAL A 522 32.53 -21.04 -31.28
CA VAL A 522 31.79 -21.53 -30.11
C VAL A 522 31.69 -23.06 -30.09
N ARG A 523 32.04 -23.66 -28.95
CA ARG A 523 31.93 -25.11 -28.74
C ARG A 523 30.51 -25.44 -28.30
N LEU A 524 29.75 -26.14 -29.15
CA LEU A 524 28.37 -26.55 -28.87
C LEU A 524 28.30 -28.05 -28.52
N ASP A 525 27.52 -28.39 -27.50
CA ASP A 525 27.22 -29.76 -27.07
C ASP A 525 25.76 -29.79 -26.61
N ILE A 526 24.86 -29.53 -27.57
CA ILE A 526 23.44 -29.26 -27.30
C ILE A 526 22.75 -30.54 -26.86
N ARG A 527 22.63 -30.73 -25.55
CA ARG A 527 22.24 -31.98 -24.89
C ARG A 527 20.90 -32.51 -25.39
N TYR A 528 19.92 -31.62 -25.50
CA TYR A 528 18.57 -31.91 -26.00
C TYR A 528 18.50 -32.27 -27.49
N ALA A 529 19.59 -32.08 -28.27
CA ALA A 529 19.72 -32.58 -29.64
C ALA A 529 20.27 -34.03 -29.71
N THR A 530 20.58 -34.65 -28.57
CA THR A 530 21.08 -36.02 -28.40
C THR A 530 20.17 -36.83 -27.46
N ASP A 531 20.54 -38.05 -27.12
CA ASP A 531 19.96 -38.84 -26.02
C ASP A 531 20.59 -38.52 -24.64
N ASN A 532 21.76 -37.85 -24.61
CA ASN A 532 22.45 -37.42 -23.39
C ASN A 532 21.81 -36.16 -22.78
N ASN A 533 20.60 -36.30 -22.25
CA ASN A 533 19.86 -35.32 -21.44
C ASN A 533 18.88 -36.08 -20.51
N PHE A 534 18.31 -35.42 -19.50
CA PHE A 534 17.47 -36.11 -18.50
C PHE A 534 16.22 -36.81 -19.06
N ALA A 535 15.73 -36.45 -20.25
CA ALA A 535 14.61 -37.13 -20.89
C ALA A 535 15.01 -38.42 -21.64
N GLY A 536 16.30 -38.74 -21.72
CA GLY A 536 16.84 -39.96 -22.35
C GLY A 536 16.51 -40.11 -23.84
N ARG A 537 16.13 -39.00 -24.50
CA ARG A 537 15.66 -38.96 -25.89
C ARG A 537 16.00 -37.64 -26.55
N ARG A 538 16.14 -37.69 -27.87
CA ARG A 538 16.32 -36.51 -28.72
C ARG A 538 15.04 -35.67 -28.75
N LEU A 539 15.16 -34.37 -28.48
CA LEU A 539 14.06 -33.41 -28.48
C LEU A 539 14.26 -32.26 -29.48
N TYR A 540 15.51 -31.91 -29.83
CA TYR A 540 15.80 -30.89 -30.84
C TYR A 540 16.14 -31.52 -32.21
N PRO A 541 15.65 -30.96 -33.33
CA PRO A 541 15.92 -31.46 -34.68
C PRO A 541 17.37 -31.22 -35.15
N ALA A 542 18.07 -30.24 -34.57
CA ALA A 542 19.46 -29.89 -34.87
C ALA A 542 20.22 -29.46 -33.60
N ALA A 543 21.53 -29.65 -33.58
CA ALA A 543 22.41 -29.22 -32.49
C ALA A 543 22.81 -27.74 -32.65
N ARG A 544 21.83 -26.84 -32.51
CA ARG A 544 21.98 -25.39 -32.71
C ARG A 544 21.68 -24.64 -31.42
N CYS A 545 22.46 -23.59 -31.14
CA CYS A 545 22.15 -22.63 -30.08
C CYS A 545 21.61 -21.35 -30.75
N LEU A 546 20.30 -21.11 -30.64
CA LEU A 546 19.73 -19.80 -30.95
C LEU A 546 19.63 -18.97 -29.67
N LEU A 547 19.83 -17.67 -29.75
CA LEU A 547 19.63 -16.71 -28.64
C LEU A 547 19.04 -15.40 -29.19
N ARG A 548 18.40 -14.58 -28.37
CA ARG A 548 18.01 -13.22 -28.78
C ARG A 548 19.28 -12.42 -29.09
N ARG A 549 19.27 -11.64 -30.17
CA ARG A 549 20.42 -10.82 -30.64
C ARG A 549 21.33 -10.25 -29.53
N PRO A 550 20.86 -9.43 -28.57
CA PRO A 550 21.73 -8.83 -27.56
C PRO A 550 22.28 -9.85 -26.55
N VAL A 551 21.62 -10.99 -26.35
CA VAL A 551 22.10 -12.08 -25.49
C VAL A 551 23.31 -12.75 -26.14
N ALA A 552 23.26 -13.00 -27.46
CA ALA A 552 24.39 -13.51 -28.22
C ALA A 552 25.55 -12.51 -28.29
N GLU A 553 25.25 -11.22 -28.53
CA GLU A 553 26.23 -10.12 -28.54
C GLU A 553 26.93 -9.96 -27.17
N ARG A 554 26.22 -10.19 -26.07
CA ARG A 554 26.77 -10.15 -24.69
C ARG A 554 27.58 -11.39 -24.33
N LEU A 555 27.13 -12.57 -24.78
CA LEU A 555 27.90 -13.81 -24.61
C LEU A 555 29.20 -13.80 -25.44
N ALA A 556 29.25 -13.05 -26.53
CA ALA A 556 30.49 -12.84 -27.30
C ALA A 556 31.54 -12.03 -26.51
N GLU A 557 31.13 -11.01 -25.74
CA GLU A 557 32.04 -10.28 -24.86
C GLU A 557 32.49 -11.13 -23.65
N VAL A 558 31.64 -12.05 -23.13
CA VAL A 558 32.05 -13.09 -22.16
C VAL A 558 33.16 -13.98 -22.75
N GLN A 559 32.95 -14.54 -23.94
CA GLN A 559 33.94 -15.40 -24.60
C GLN A 559 35.27 -14.66 -24.87
N LYS A 560 35.19 -13.38 -25.25
CA LYS A 560 36.36 -12.51 -25.47
C LYS A 560 37.14 -12.24 -24.18
N GLU A 561 36.46 -12.09 -23.04
CA GLU A 561 37.12 -11.97 -21.73
C GLU A 561 37.79 -13.29 -21.31
N LEU A 562 37.10 -14.43 -21.48
CA LEU A 562 37.64 -15.77 -21.19
C LEU A 562 38.82 -16.14 -22.08
N ALA A 563 38.82 -15.74 -23.35
CA ALA A 563 39.94 -15.95 -24.26
C ALA A 563 41.22 -15.25 -23.76
N GLY A 564 41.08 -14.09 -23.10
CA GLY A 564 42.17 -13.40 -22.40
C GLY A 564 42.76 -14.17 -21.21
N MET A 565 42.09 -15.23 -20.75
CA MET A 565 42.53 -16.14 -19.69
C MET A 565 42.94 -17.53 -20.20
N GLY A 566 42.94 -17.75 -21.53
CA GLY A 566 43.19 -19.05 -22.14
C GLY A 566 42.00 -20.04 -22.06
N LEU A 567 40.80 -19.52 -21.81
CA LEU A 567 39.56 -20.31 -21.64
C LEU A 567 38.55 -19.99 -22.75
N ALA A 568 37.58 -20.90 -22.94
CA ALA A 568 36.42 -20.68 -23.79
C ALA A 568 35.13 -21.22 -23.17
N LEU A 569 34.00 -20.83 -23.76
CA LEU A 569 32.69 -21.36 -23.43
C LEU A 569 32.42 -22.67 -24.16
N LYS A 570 31.69 -23.56 -23.48
CA LYS A 570 31.01 -24.70 -24.08
C LYS A 570 29.54 -24.66 -23.69
N VAL A 571 28.63 -24.68 -24.68
CA VAL A 571 27.18 -24.43 -24.48
C VAL A 571 26.37 -25.73 -24.60
N PHE A 572 25.50 -25.98 -23.61
CA PHE A 572 24.64 -27.15 -23.48
C PHE A 572 23.19 -26.91 -23.91
N ASP A 573 22.65 -25.69 -23.72
CA ASP A 573 21.34 -25.25 -24.23
C ASP A 573 21.28 -23.72 -24.39
N GLY A 574 20.27 -23.23 -25.12
CA GLY A 574 20.00 -21.81 -25.35
C GLY A 574 18.50 -21.57 -25.47
N TYR A 575 18.05 -21.08 -26.63
CA TYR A 575 16.62 -21.02 -26.95
C TYR A 575 16.00 -22.41 -27.15
N ARG A 576 14.97 -22.69 -26.36
CA ARG A 576 14.19 -23.94 -26.34
C ARG A 576 12.76 -23.64 -26.80
N PRO A 577 12.22 -24.26 -27.86
CA PRO A 577 10.83 -24.04 -28.26
C PRO A 577 9.84 -24.37 -27.12
N TRP A 578 8.77 -23.59 -27.00
CA TRP A 578 7.74 -23.80 -25.97
C TRP A 578 7.04 -25.17 -26.08
N SER A 579 6.90 -25.68 -27.30
CA SER A 579 6.49 -27.06 -27.60
C SER A 579 7.41 -28.10 -26.93
N VAL A 580 8.73 -27.89 -26.93
CA VAL A 580 9.69 -28.78 -26.25
C VAL A 580 9.64 -28.62 -24.73
N GLN A 581 9.38 -27.42 -24.20
CA GLN A 581 9.20 -27.23 -22.75
C GLN A 581 8.08 -28.12 -22.18
N LYS A 582 7.01 -28.37 -22.96
CA LYS A 582 5.95 -29.32 -22.57
C LYS A 582 6.46 -30.76 -22.51
N LEU A 583 7.25 -31.18 -23.50
CA LEU A 583 7.82 -32.53 -23.56
C LEU A 583 8.84 -32.82 -22.44
N LEU A 584 9.44 -31.78 -21.86
CA LEU A 584 10.25 -31.84 -20.64
C LEU A 584 9.38 -31.91 -19.37
N TRP A 585 8.35 -31.06 -19.29
CA TRP A 585 7.40 -31.05 -18.16
C TRP A 585 6.58 -32.35 -18.05
N GLU A 586 6.31 -33.02 -19.17
CA GLU A 586 5.73 -34.37 -19.21
C GLU A 586 6.65 -35.45 -18.62
N VAL A 587 7.97 -35.23 -18.58
CA VAL A 587 8.96 -36.14 -17.99
C VAL A 587 9.20 -35.83 -16.52
N LEU A 588 9.33 -34.54 -16.17
CA LEU A 588 9.58 -34.08 -14.80
C LEU A 588 8.70 -32.85 -14.48
N PRO A 589 7.47 -33.05 -13.98
CA PRO A 589 6.53 -31.96 -13.63
C PRO A 589 6.85 -31.36 -12.25
N ASP A 590 8.07 -30.85 -12.08
CA ASP A 590 8.55 -30.21 -10.84
C ASP A 590 9.13 -28.83 -11.15
N GLU A 591 8.46 -27.77 -10.67
CA GLU A 591 8.85 -26.38 -10.94
C GLU A 591 10.25 -26.00 -10.42
N ARG A 592 10.87 -26.82 -9.56
CA ARG A 592 12.24 -26.61 -9.07
C ARG A 592 13.31 -26.91 -10.12
N TYR A 593 12.97 -27.69 -11.15
CA TYR A 593 13.92 -28.22 -12.15
C TYR A 593 13.43 -28.03 -13.59
N VAL A 594 12.11 -27.96 -13.81
CA VAL A 594 11.53 -27.71 -15.14
C VAL A 594 10.43 -26.65 -15.00
N ALA A 595 10.60 -25.51 -15.66
CA ALA A 595 9.60 -24.44 -15.60
C ALA A 595 8.24 -24.89 -16.20
N ASP A 596 7.16 -24.64 -15.45
CA ASP A 596 5.77 -24.88 -15.87
C ASP A 596 5.49 -24.21 -17.25
N PRO A 597 5.09 -24.98 -18.28
CA PRO A 597 4.74 -24.45 -19.60
C PRO A 597 3.64 -23.37 -19.60
N ALA A 598 2.76 -23.29 -18.60
CA ALA A 598 1.77 -22.22 -18.48
C ALA A 598 2.40 -20.85 -18.12
N LYS A 599 3.61 -20.85 -17.54
CA LYS A 599 4.41 -19.65 -17.22
C LYS A 599 5.49 -19.39 -18.28
N GLY A 600 6.07 -20.48 -18.82
CA GLY A 600 7.15 -20.48 -19.80
C GLY A 600 8.53 -20.12 -19.21
N SER A 601 9.59 -20.68 -19.78
CA SER A 601 10.98 -20.48 -19.32
C SER A 601 11.68 -19.29 -19.98
N ARG A 602 12.88 -18.93 -19.48
CA ARG A 602 13.79 -17.99 -20.18
C ARG A 602 14.40 -18.59 -21.45
N HIS A 603 14.61 -19.91 -21.51
CA HIS A 603 14.94 -20.60 -22.75
C HIS A 603 13.85 -20.39 -23.81
N ASN A 604 12.56 -20.48 -23.46
CA ASN A 604 11.47 -20.20 -24.40
C ASN A 604 11.42 -18.74 -24.87
N ARG A 605 12.16 -17.84 -24.23
CA ARG A 605 12.29 -16.43 -24.61
C ARG A 605 13.57 -16.17 -25.39
N GLY A 606 14.50 -17.13 -25.45
CA GLY A 606 15.84 -17.00 -26.03
C GLY A 606 16.78 -16.15 -25.17
N ALA A 607 16.59 -16.16 -23.85
CA ALA A 607 17.23 -15.26 -22.90
C ALA A 607 17.83 -15.97 -21.66
N ALA A 608 17.94 -17.30 -21.72
CA ALA A 608 18.81 -18.10 -20.87
C ALA A 608 19.84 -18.85 -21.74
N VAL A 609 20.96 -19.24 -21.13
CA VAL A 609 21.97 -20.11 -21.73
C VAL A 609 22.54 -21.04 -20.65
N ASP A 610 22.70 -22.31 -21.00
CA ASP A 610 23.33 -23.32 -20.15
C ASP A 610 24.74 -23.60 -20.67
N LEU A 611 25.75 -23.46 -19.82
CA LEU A 611 27.15 -23.51 -20.28
C LEU A 611 28.16 -23.89 -19.20
N THR A 612 29.35 -24.26 -19.66
CA THR A 612 30.54 -24.53 -18.84
C THR A 612 31.78 -23.87 -19.44
N LEU A 613 32.89 -23.92 -18.70
CA LEU A 613 34.22 -23.51 -19.14
C LEU A 613 34.99 -24.68 -19.72
N VAL A 614 35.77 -24.41 -20.78
CA VAL A 614 36.73 -25.34 -21.39
C VAL A 614 38.09 -24.67 -21.56
N ASP A 615 39.16 -25.47 -21.50
CA ASP A 615 40.53 -25.00 -21.71
C ASP A 615 40.89 -24.81 -23.20
N ALA A 616 42.15 -24.45 -23.48
CA ALA A 616 42.65 -24.29 -24.84
C ALA A 616 42.46 -25.56 -25.68
N GLU A 617 42.77 -26.74 -25.12
CA GLU A 617 42.60 -28.05 -25.76
C GLU A 617 41.13 -28.47 -25.94
N GLY A 618 40.20 -27.82 -25.24
CA GLY A 618 38.76 -28.09 -25.32
C GLY A 618 38.23 -29.09 -24.29
N ARG A 619 39.01 -29.40 -23.25
CA ARG A 619 38.59 -30.21 -22.11
C ARG A 619 37.75 -29.36 -21.17
N GLU A 620 36.67 -29.92 -20.63
CA GLU A 620 35.84 -29.24 -19.61
C GLU A 620 36.62 -29.06 -18.32
N LEU A 621 36.52 -27.86 -17.73
CA LEU A 621 37.08 -27.58 -16.40
C LEU A 621 36.27 -28.34 -15.33
N ALA A 622 36.91 -28.68 -14.21
CA ALA A 622 36.21 -29.28 -13.08
C ALA A 622 35.11 -28.33 -12.56
N MET A 623 33.89 -28.84 -12.40
CA MET A 623 32.69 -28.10 -12.00
C MET A 623 31.91 -28.88 -10.91
N PRO A 624 30.95 -28.25 -10.20
CA PRO A 624 30.26 -28.86 -9.05
C PRO A 624 29.61 -30.24 -9.30
N SER A 625 29.08 -30.45 -10.50
CA SER A 625 28.32 -31.65 -10.89
C SER A 625 28.35 -31.84 -12.41
N ALA A 626 27.70 -32.90 -12.89
CA ALA A 626 27.24 -32.95 -14.28
C ALA A 626 26.13 -31.91 -14.54
N PHE A 627 25.88 -31.62 -15.82
CA PHE A 627 24.67 -30.97 -16.30
C PHE A 627 23.44 -31.88 -16.10
N ASP A 628 22.23 -31.32 -15.99
CA ASP A 628 20.97 -32.03 -15.64
C ASP A 628 21.03 -32.78 -14.27
N GLU A 629 21.92 -32.39 -13.34
CA GLU A 629 21.97 -32.95 -11.98
C GLU A 629 20.89 -32.34 -11.07
N PHE A 630 19.90 -33.14 -10.67
CA PHE A 630 18.78 -32.68 -9.81
C PHE A 630 19.00 -32.93 -8.32
N SER A 631 20.17 -32.55 -7.80
CA SER A 631 20.50 -32.61 -6.37
C SER A 631 21.22 -31.35 -5.90
N GLU A 632 21.34 -31.16 -4.57
CA GLU A 632 21.95 -29.97 -3.97
C GLU A 632 23.37 -29.67 -4.48
N LYS A 633 24.09 -30.67 -5.03
CA LYS A 633 25.41 -30.48 -5.67
C LYS A 633 25.39 -29.53 -6.86
N ALA A 634 24.25 -29.40 -7.56
CA ALA A 634 24.09 -28.47 -8.66
C ALA A 634 23.94 -27.00 -8.20
N HIS A 635 23.57 -26.78 -6.93
CA HIS A 635 23.28 -25.46 -6.39
C HIS A 635 24.56 -24.59 -6.29
N ARG A 636 24.38 -23.27 -6.40
CA ARG A 636 25.48 -22.29 -6.36
C ARG A 636 26.01 -22.01 -4.95
N ASP A 637 25.22 -22.29 -3.92
CA ASP A 637 25.60 -22.19 -2.50
C ASP A 637 26.14 -23.50 -1.91
N PHE A 638 26.14 -24.61 -2.66
CA PHE A 638 26.74 -25.87 -2.23
C PHE A 638 28.27 -25.76 -2.21
N MET A 639 28.89 -26.10 -1.07
CA MET A 639 30.31 -25.88 -0.79
C MET A 639 31.14 -27.15 -0.55
N ASP A 640 30.51 -28.33 -0.41
CA ASP A 640 31.22 -29.61 -0.16
C ASP A 640 31.74 -30.19 -1.49
N LEU A 641 32.71 -29.50 -2.07
CA LEU A 641 33.24 -29.72 -3.42
C LEU A 641 34.77 -29.56 -3.45
N PRO A 642 35.47 -30.17 -4.44
CA PRO A 642 36.87 -29.88 -4.67
C PRO A 642 37.11 -28.38 -4.87
N GLU A 643 38.18 -27.85 -4.27
CA GLU A 643 38.51 -26.42 -4.32
C GLU A 643 38.61 -25.88 -5.77
N GLU A 644 39.07 -26.72 -6.70
CA GLU A 644 39.11 -26.40 -8.13
C GLU A 644 37.73 -26.12 -8.72
N ALA A 645 36.73 -26.95 -8.42
CA ALA A 645 35.35 -26.76 -8.88
C ALA A 645 34.72 -25.49 -8.27
N LEU A 646 35.03 -25.17 -7.01
CA LEU A 646 34.60 -23.92 -6.37
C LEU A 646 35.21 -22.69 -7.06
N ARG A 647 36.52 -22.72 -7.38
CA ARG A 647 37.20 -21.63 -8.11
C ARG A 647 36.65 -21.48 -9.52
N ASN A 648 36.38 -22.58 -10.23
CA ASN A 648 35.88 -22.57 -11.61
C ASN A 648 34.43 -22.08 -11.68
N ARG A 649 33.55 -22.49 -10.74
CA ARG A 649 32.19 -21.93 -10.59
C ARG A 649 32.25 -20.42 -10.33
N ALA A 650 33.06 -19.99 -9.35
CA ALA A 650 33.17 -18.58 -8.99
C ALA A 650 33.75 -17.72 -10.12
N LEU A 651 34.69 -18.24 -10.92
CA LEU A 651 35.19 -17.57 -12.12
C LEU A 651 34.09 -17.38 -13.16
N LEU A 652 33.37 -18.46 -13.50
CA LEU A 652 32.28 -18.42 -14.47
C LEU A 652 31.18 -17.43 -14.04
N GLU A 653 30.76 -17.50 -12.78
CA GLU A 653 29.77 -16.57 -12.19
C GLU A 653 30.23 -15.10 -12.28
N GLN A 654 31.49 -14.80 -11.94
CA GLN A 654 32.00 -13.44 -11.98
C GLN A 654 32.12 -12.86 -13.40
N VAL A 655 32.52 -13.66 -14.39
CA VAL A 655 32.57 -13.21 -15.79
C VAL A 655 31.15 -13.02 -16.33
N MET A 656 30.25 -13.99 -16.12
CA MET A 656 28.85 -13.90 -16.55
C MET A 656 28.15 -12.68 -15.93
N ALA A 657 28.34 -12.42 -14.64
CA ALA A 657 27.80 -11.25 -13.95
C ALA A 657 28.33 -9.92 -14.52
N ARG A 658 29.61 -9.82 -14.87
CA ARG A 658 30.19 -8.61 -15.49
C ARG A 658 29.53 -8.23 -16.83
N HIS A 659 29.00 -9.21 -17.56
CA HIS A 659 28.34 -9.01 -18.87
C HIS A 659 26.81 -9.04 -18.80
N GLY A 660 26.22 -8.93 -17.61
CA GLY A 660 24.76 -8.80 -17.44
C GLY A 660 24.00 -10.13 -17.46
N PHE A 661 24.61 -11.21 -16.97
CA PHE A 661 23.93 -12.49 -16.74
C PHE A 661 23.84 -12.82 -15.24
N THR A 662 22.70 -13.38 -14.81
CA THR A 662 22.46 -13.83 -13.43
C THR A 662 22.33 -15.35 -13.39
N GLY A 663 23.08 -16.01 -12.51
CA GLY A 663 22.99 -17.46 -12.34
C GLY A 663 21.74 -17.90 -11.57
N LEU A 664 21.10 -18.99 -11.98
CA LEU A 664 19.99 -19.59 -11.24
C LEU A 664 20.51 -20.26 -9.94
N PRO A 665 19.93 -20.02 -8.74
CA PRO A 665 20.50 -20.54 -7.49
C PRO A 665 20.66 -22.07 -7.42
N THR A 666 19.75 -22.81 -8.05
CA THR A 666 19.72 -24.28 -8.07
C THR A 666 20.66 -24.91 -9.10
N GLU A 667 21.18 -24.15 -10.05
CA GLU A 667 21.89 -24.69 -11.23
C GLU A 667 23.12 -23.84 -11.57
N TRP A 668 24.33 -24.37 -11.34
CA TRP A 668 25.59 -23.66 -11.58
C TRP A 668 25.87 -23.34 -13.05
N TRP A 669 25.27 -24.10 -13.99
CA TRP A 669 25.42 -23.93 -15.44
C TRP A 669 24.44 -22.92 -16.06
N HIS A 670 23.29 -22.66 -15.43
CA HIS A 670 22.18 -21.87 -16.00
C HIS A 670 22.38 -20.38 -15.76
N PHE A 671 22.35 -19.57 -16.82
CA PHE A 671 22.48 -18.12 -16.76
C PHE A 671 21.39 -17.36 -17.52
N ASP A 672 20.63 -16.54 -16.80
CA ASP A 672 19.58 -15.65 -17.28
C ASP A 672 20.13 -14.26 -17.67
N TYR A 673 19.77 -13.72 -18.83
CA TYR A 673 20.25 -12.41 -19.31
C TYR A 673 19.41 -11.22 -18.79
N GLU A 674 20.05 -10.14 -18.32
CA GLU A 674 19.37 -9.00 -17.69
C GLU A 674 18.24 -8.39 -18.55
N GLY A 675 17.05 -8.24 -17.95
CA GLY A 675 15.85 -7.74 -18.63
C GLY A 675 15.11 -8.80 -19.45
N TRP A 676 15.30 -10.10 -19.14
CA TRP A 676 14.64 -11.22 -19.81
C TRP A 676 13.09 -11.21 -19.78
N GLU A 677 12.49 -10.37 -18.92
CA GLU A 677 11.07 -10.03 -18.94
C GLU A 677 10.59 -9.54 -20.31
N ARG A 678 11.45 -8.78 -21.02
CA ARG A 678 11.08 -8.03 -22.23
C ARG A 678 10.82 -8.92 -23.44
N PHE A 679 11.31 -10.15 -23.41
CA PHE A 679 11.24 -11.09 -24.52
C PHE A 679 9.96 -11.93 -24.44
N PRO A 680 9.18 -12.04 -25.53
CA PRO A 680 8.02 -12.92 -25.56
C PRO A 680 8.46 -14.39 -25.56
N ILE A 681 7.61 -15.25 -25.00
CA ILE A 681 7.67 -16.70 -25.20
C ILE A 681 7.54 -16.96 -26.71
N SER A 682 8.38 -17.84 -27.24
CA SER A 682 8.42 -18.23 -28.64
C SER A 682 8.30 -19.74 -28.79
N ASP A 683 7.73 -20.14 -29.92
CA ASP A 683 7.65 -21.52 -30.39
C ASP A 683 8.11 -21.61 -31.86
N VAL A 684 9.12 -20.79 -32.18
CA VAL A 684 9.89 -20.89 -33.42
C VAL A 684 10.62 -22.24 -33.42
N PRO A 685 10.54 -23.05 -34.49
CA PRO A 685 11.29 -24.30 -34.63
C PRO A 685 12.82 -24.12 -34.67
N LEU A 686 13.55 -25.24 -34.66
CA LEU A 686 15.04 -25.28 -34.58
C LEU A 686 15.71 -25.94 -35.81
N ASP A 687 14.91 -26.34 -36.81
CA ASP A 687 15.36 -26.91 -38.08
C ASP A 687 15.99 -25.88 -39.07
#